data_AF-A0A1Q6RVP3-F1
#
_entry.id   AF-A0A1Q6RVP3-F1
#
_cell.length_a   1.000
_cell.length_b   1.000
_cell.length_c   1.000
_cell.angle_alpha   90.00
_cell.angle_beta   90.00
_cell.angle_gamma   90.00
#
_symmetry.space_group_name_H-M   'P 1'
#
loop_
_entity.id
_entity.type
_entity.pdbx_description
1 polymer ?
#
loop_
_entity_poly.entity_id
_entity_poly.type
_entity_poly.pdbx_seq_one_letter_code
_entity_poly.pdbx_strand_id
1 'polypeptide(L)'
;MYNISELSNDEIKYICERMNFKDVRYYLQMHPKEFNKIKPGFTVKKMTVDETLSFLIKYANKPFIQFVIQSAVKQWLSEIKDYRDSLEHDGFTAGEALLKTLPDCVFCDKIELYFKLTKQEYTDDYIKLIIDALSLVKKTSDAVLKEHHIEIQNAEIERLNADIQTIRKQLTKEKEHAEALKLAFDDVNKQLKNNQGLLSDTTNKLHIAESTISSLQHEFESYQSLERYVGSEVSQPLISNYQYTSIGQIQYDYNEQRWIYRLANITEDGLIVPFIADETIPHYFSNRDRLYWRNGPTADHAIGIWNWNARPRDTDPDKDYVETDFCNSIQLTQVVQLSDCKSLDDVVSLLKSGISIQFDCTKLLFVYKVDSILNGLLCSSTDFECTNDKNFLKSTVYTLPQYRIKLSDVIELAGIKIYKYVSFGIPLSIFQVCDPYEAVKSLIISRFTNTNLREYGLSKKEVQHCRNYLMDVPTQTIIQELTLAYNCSNKTAQEYINGFISLADKYLSASDIDTAIISRAIQGNAELLDLCKQQLTDEWKVENEKQLDEAETKLNDILSSIESKQSEINQLKVDRDKLSAEMKQLQATLSQREQLASDVETKISMQIEKAKQNAADFISKMAFVSTPSSSVVNGTQSSTKLSVFNSHIDCVEDGDIDDIETFEDELSENLTRAGYDDDQSIEISQAISFGIFEKCPLAISENAKLIAQCLAAVLNGGTVSEVFVPIQGINIEELSTAINDNISKTSTTVCLIHGIFDSYSINLFNALSNIMQNWDDIIILLSFEGIPSKMLMPGVWNHAIFIDGDSGFEKNGVEPLHSFTIHDCFDFHKRDIDAKKYKEAKRTIKLFMKILSHTQIGMYSRYLSLYNISLNDSDLILLQLIAVARSIGDTEHLKELFHENGTENGEKLLDYIGKE
;
A
#
# COMPACT_ATOMS: atom_id res chain seq x y z
N MET A 1 -50.63 57.87 -65.63
CA MET A 1 -49.36 57.82 -64.87
C MET A 1 -49.67 58.32 -63.46
N TYR A 2 -49.35 57.55 -62.41
CA TYR A 2 -49.81 57.85 -61.05
C TYR A 2 -48.84 58.80 -60.35
N ASN A 3 -49.29 60.00 -60.00
CA ASN A 3 -48.42 61.00 -59.39
C ASN A 3 -48.26 60.72 -57.88
N ILE A 4 -47.27 59.90 -57.52
CA ILE A 4 -46.98 59.56 -56.10
C ILE A 4 -46.65 60.81 -55.26
N SER A 5 -46.30 61.93 -55.91
CA SER A 5 -46.15 63.26 -55.29
C SER A 5 -47.44 63.79 -54.62
N GLU A 6 -48.61 63.20 -54.90
CA GLU A 6 -49.93 63.57 -54.33
C GLU A 6 -50.32 62.68 -53.12
N LEU A 7 -49.50 61.70 -52.74
CA LEU A 7 -49.74 60.84 -51.57
C LEU A 7 -49.17 61.45 -50.29
N SER A 8 -49.80 61.15 -49.16
CA SER A 8 -49.28 61.56 -47.84
C SER A 8 -48.09 60.68 -47.42
N ASN A 9 -47.27 61.17 -46.49
CA ASN A 9 -46.14 60.41 -45.98
C ASN A 9 -46.56 59.06 -45.36
N ASP A 10 -47.76 58.98 -44.75
CA ASP A 10 -48.29 57.76 -44.14
C ASP A 10 -48.87 56.77 -45.16
N GLU A 11 -49.21 57.24 -46.37
CA GLU A 11 -49.58 56.41 -47.52
C GLU A 11 -48.32 55.87 -48.22
N ILE A 12 -47.32 56.73 -48.43
CA ILE A 12 -46.00 56.33 -48.97
C ILE A 12 -45.34 55.30 -48.05
N LYS A 13 -45.38 55.51 -46.72
CA LYS A 13 -44.89 54.56 -45.73
C LYS A 13 -45.63 53.22 -45.80
N TYR A 14 -46.96 53.22 -45.79
CA TYR A 14 -47.79 52.02 -45.91
C TYR A 14 -47.44 51.17 -47.15
N ILE A 15 -47.22 51.84 -48.29
CA ILE A 15 -46.81 51.22 -49.55
C ILE A 15 -45.40 50.62 -49.39
N CYS A 16 -44.42 51.40 -48.93
CA CYS A 16 -43.04 50.94 -48.80
C CYS A 16 -42.90 49.75 -47.84
N GLU A 17 -43.69 49.69 -46.77
CA GLU A 17 -43.71 48.59 -45.79
C GLU A 17 -44.13 47.24 -46.41
N ARG A 18 -44.96 47.26 -47.45
CA ARG A 18 -45.50 46.05 -48.11
C ARG A 18 -44.74 45.65 -49.38
N MET A 19 -43.71 46.41 -49.78
CA MET A 19 -42.85 46.07 -50.91
C MET A 19 -41.93 44.89 -50.58
N ASN A 20 -41.71 43.98 -51.54
CA ASN A 20 -40.71 42.93 -51.37
C ASN A 20 -39.29 43.52 -51.34
N PHE A 21 -38.73 43.71 -50.14
CA PHE A 21 -37.40 44.29 -49.95
C PHE A 21 -36.26 43.46 -50.57
N LYS A 22 -36.46 42.20 -50.95
CA LYS A 22 -35.47 41.44 -51.74
C LYS A 22 -35.41 41.99 -53.17
N ASP A 23 -36.55 42.08 -53.84
CA ASP A 23 -36.66 42.54 -55.23
C ASP A 23 -36.29 44.02 -55.35
N VAL A 24 -36.69 44.85 -54.37
CA VAL A 24 -36.29 46.27 -54.32
C VAL A 24 -34.77 46.42 -54.18
N ARG A 25 -34.13 45.69 -53.24
CA ARG A 25 -32.66 45.73 -53.13
C ARG A 25 -31.96 45.18 -54.37
N TYR A 26 -32.54 44.18 -55.04
CA TYR A 26 -32.02 43.69 -56.32
C TYR A 26 -32.09 44.77 -57.41
N TYR A 27 -33.23 45.44 -57.57
CA TYR A 27 -33.38 46.55 -58.52
C TYR A 27 -32.39 47.71 -58.24
N LEU A 28 -32.23 48.10 -56.98
CA LEU A 28 -31.24 49.11 -56.56
C LEU A 28 -29.78 48.65 -56.84
N GLN A 29 -29.47 47.36 -56.72
CA GLN A 29 -28.16 46.79 -57.08
C GLN A 29 -27.90 46.81 -58.60
N MET A 30 -28.94 46.59 -59.42
CA MET A 30 -28.84 46.59 -60.89
C MET A 30 -28.66 48.01 -61.47
N HIS A 31 -29.02 49.05 -60.72
CA HIS A 31 -28.86 50.45 -61.11
C HIS A 31 -27.92 51.25 -60.17
N PRO A 32 -26.65 50.82 -59.99
CA PRO A 32 -25.77 51.37 -58.96
C PRO A 32 -25.37 52.84 -59.25
N LYS A 33 -25.39 53.27 -60.52
CA LYS A 33 -25.15 54.67 -60.91
C LYS A 33 -26.23 55.61 -60.41
N GLU A 34 -27.50 55.20 -60.43
CA GLU A 34 -28.61 56.01 -59.91
C GLU A 34 -28.71 55.93 -58.39
N PHE A 35 -28.45 54.76 -57.80
CA PHE A 35 -28.35 54.61 -56.34
C PHE A 35 -27.24 55.50 -55.74
N ASN A 36 -26.02 55.46 -56.30
CA ASN A 36 -24.88 56.22 -55.79
C ASN A 36 -25.04 57.75 -55.91
N LYS A 37 -25.89 58.25 -56.82
CA LYS A 37 -26.27 59.68 -56.86
C LYS A 37 -27.11 60.10 -55.65
N ILE A 38 -27.80 59.16 -55.00
CA ILE A 38 -28.70 59.42 -53.87
C ILE A 38 -28.00 59.13 -52.53
N LYS A 39 -27.20 58.05 -52.46
CA LYS A 39 -26.41 57.67 -51.26
C LYS A 39 -25.00 57.23 -51.68
N PRO A 40 -24.07 58.17 -51.95
CA PRO A 40 -22.70 57.85 -52.36
C PRO A 40 -21.93 57.13 -51.25
N GLY A 41 -20.96 56.30 -51.64
CA GLY A 41 -20.09 55.56 -50.71
C GLY A 41 -20.73 54.35 -50.01
N PHE A 42 -21.99 54.01 -50.33
CA PHE A 42 -22.71 52.91 -49.67
C PHE A 42 -23.05 51.78 -50.67
N THR A 43 -22.93 50.52 -50.24
CA THR A 43 -23.27 49.36 -51.08
C THR A 43 -24.59 48.73 -50.65
N VAL A 44 -25.56 48.66 -51.59
CA VAL A 44 -26.91 48.09 -51.36
C VAL A 44 -26.89 46.68 -50.76
N LYS A 45 -25.87 45.85 -51.09
CA LYS A 45 -25.70 44.49 -50.53
C LYS A 45 -25.64 44.43 -48.99
N LYS A 46 -25.25 45.52 -48.32
CA LYS A 46 -25.18 45.59 -46.84
C LYS A 46 -26.42 46.20 -46.19
N MET A 47 -27.44 46.62 -46.97
CA MET A 47 -28.64 47.26 -46.41
C MET A 47 -29.55 46.25 -45.71
N THR A 48 -29.86 46.49 -44.45
CA THR A 48 -30.90 45.74 -43.71
C THR A 48 -32.29 46.04 -44.26
N VAL A 49 -33.31 45.32 -43.77
CA VAL A 49 -34.71 45.59 -44.15
C VAL A 49 -35.12 47.01 -43.72
N ASP A 50 -34.84 47.39 -42.47
CA ASP A 50 -35.20 48.70 -41.93
C ASP A 50 -34.42 49.84 -42.60
N GLU A 51 -33.15 49.63 -42.94
CA GLU A 51 -32.38 50.60 -43.74
C GLU A 51 -32.93 50.75 -45.16
N THR A 52 -33.46 49.68 -45.75
CA THR A 52 -34.10 49.70 -47.07
C THR A 52 -35.41 50.47 -47.02
N LEU A 53 -36.29 50.15 -46.06
CA LEU A 53 -37.54 50.86 -45.83
C LEU A 53 -37.31 52.35 -45.55
N SER A 54 -36.39 52.67 -44.64
CA SER A 54 -36.02 54.04 -44.30
C SER A 54 -35.44 54.80 -45.50
N PHE A 55 -34.67 54.14 -46.36
CA PHE A 55 -34.14 54.72 -47.59
C PHE A 55 -35.24 55.02 -48.61
N LEU A 56 -36.19 54.09 -48.84
CA LEU A 56 -37.31 54.30 -49.75
C LEU A 56 -38.18 55.48 -49.30
N ILE A 57 -38.57 55.54 -48.03
CA ILE A 57 -39.39 56.62 -47.48
C ILE A 57 -38.65 57.97 -47.56
N LYS A 58 -37.39 58.02 -47.08
CA LYS A 58 -36.60 59.27 -47.03
C LYS A 58 -36.32 59.87 -48.40
N TYR A 59 -36.23 59.05 -49.44
CA TYR A 59 -35.90 59.49 -50.80
C TYR A 59 -37.05 59.28 -51.81
N ALA A 60 -38.28 59.03 -51.35
CA ALA A 60 -39.46 58.79 -52.21
C ALA A 60 -39.68 59.89 -53.28
N ASN A 61 -39.34 61.13 -52.95
CA ASN A 61 -39.44 62.29 -53.85
C ASN A 61 -38.28 62.40 -54.88
N LYS A 62 -37.33 61.46 -54.90
CA LYS A 62 -36.29 61.38 -55.94
C LYS A 62 -36.83 60.55 -57.12
N PRO A 63 -36.71 61.01 -58.38
CA PRO A 63 -37.35 60.35 -59.54
C PRO A 63 -37.08 58.85 -59.66
N PHE A 64 -35.85 58.41 -59.36
CA PHE A 64 -35.45 57.00 -59.38
C PHE A 64 -36.20 56.14 -58.35
N ILE A 65 -36.38 56.64 -57.12
CA ILE A 65 -37.11 55.92 -56.05
C ILE A 65 -38.62 56.02 -56.29
N GLN A 66 -39.10 57.18 -56.74
CA GLN A 66 -40.49 57.37 -57.13
C GLN A 66 -40.93 56.36 -58.20
N PHE A 67 -40.09 56.09 -59.19
CA PHE A 67 -40.33 55.08 -60.22
C PHE A 67 -40.43 53.66 -59.66
N VAL A 68 -39.59 53.31 -58.67
CA VAL A 68 -39.63 52.00 -57.99
C VAL A 68 -40.95 51.81 -57.25
N ILE A 69 -41.38 52.82 -56.48
CA ILE A 69 -42.65 52.78 -55.73
C ILE A 69 -43.85 52.76 -56.71
N GLN A 70 -43.82 53.56 -57.79
CA GLN A 70 -44.83 53.55 -58.84
C GLN A 70 -44.96 52.19 -59.53
N SER A 71 -43.84 51.49 -59.74
CA SER A 71 -43.82 50.19 -60.41
C SER A 71 -44.48 49.10 -59.55
N ALA A 72 -44.17 49.06 -58.25
CA ALA A 72 -44.79 48.13 -57.30
C ALA A 72 -46.30 48.38 -57.15
N VAL A 73 -46.72 49.64 -56.96
CA VAL A 73 -48.14 49.99 -56.88
C VAL A 73 -48.89 49.62 -58.17
N LYS A 74 -48.30 49.87 -59.34
CA LYS A 74 -48.89 49.50 -60.63
C LYS A 74 -49.06 47.98 -60.76
N GLN A 75 -48.07 47.19 -60.31
CA GLN A 75 -48.14 45.74 -60.32
C GLN A 75 -49.29 45.23 -59.43
N TRP A 76 -49.36 45.67 -58.18
CA TRP A 76 -50.43 45.26 -57.25
C TRP A 76 -51.83 45.63 -57.75
N LEU A 77 -52.00 46.81 -58.35
CA LEU A 77 -53.28 47.20 -58.94
C LEU A 77 -53.65 46.35 -60.17
N SER A 78 -52.65 45.80 -60.89
CA SER A 78 -52.90 44.80 -61.95
C SER A 78 -53.34 43.48 -61.34
N GLU A 79 -52.56 42.93 -60.40
CA GLU A 79 -52.84 41.63 -59.76
C GLU A 79 -54.24 41.60 -59.10
N ILE A 80 -54.61 42.69 -58.41
CA ILE A 80 -55.96 42.88 -57.83
C ILE A 80 -57.04 42.94 -58.91
N LYS A 81 -56.77 43.61 -60.04
CA LYS A 81 -57.71 43.67 -61.16
C LYS A 81 -57.86 42.30 -61.83
N ASP A 82 -56.75 41.62 -62.10
CA ASP A 82 -56.73 40.33 -62.79
C ASP A 82 -57.46 39.25 -61.96
N TYR A 83 -57.32 39.27 -60.63
CA TYR A 83 -58.09 38.39 -59.73
C TYR A 83 -59.59 38.75 -59.69
N ARG A 84 -59.94 40.04 -59.67
CA ARG A 84 -61.35 40.48 -59.79
C ARG A 84 -61.98 40.08 -61.12
N ASP A 85 -61.28 40.31 -62.23
CA ASP A 85 -61.72 39.93 -63.57
C ASP A 85 -61.94 38.40 -63.66
N SER A 86 -61.12 37.59 -62.98
CA SER A 86 -61.32 36.14 -62.84
C SER A 86 -62.59 35.79 -62.06
N LEU A 87 -62.84 36.43 -60.91
CA LEU A 87 -64.07 36.20 -60.14
C LEU A 87 -65.33 36.66 -60.89
N GLU A 88 -65.24 37.75 -61.65
CA GLU A 88 -66.33 38.20 -62.52
C GLU A 88 -66.56 37.22 -63.69
N HIS A 89 -65.52 36.52 -64.17
CA HIS A 89 -65.65 35.41 -65.12
C HIS A 89 -66.29 34.15 -64.51
N ASP A 90 -65.99 33.86 -63.24
CA ASP A 90 -66.60 32.77 -62.45
C ASP A 90 -68.05 33.04 -62.04
N GLY A 91 -68.64 34.15 -62.51
CA GLY A 91 -70.06 34.47 -62.36
C GLY A 91 -70.42 35.33 -61.15
N PHE A 92 -69.44 35.84 -60.39
CA PHE A 92 -69.69 36.84 -59.35
C PHE A 92 -69.98 38.21 -59.98
N THR A 93 -70.88 38.99 -59.38
CA THR A 93 -71.05 40.39 -59.80
C THR A 93 -69.84 41.23 -59.42
N ALA A 94 -69.61 42.36 -60.11
CA ALA A 94 -68.45 43.23 -59.85
C ALA A 94 -68.35 43.73 -58.39
N GLY A 95 -69.47 43.83 -57.67
CA GLY A 95 -69.50 44.14 -56.24
C GLY A 95 -69.08 42.96 -55.35
N GLU A 96 -69.51 41.74 -55.69
CA GLU A 96 -69.14 40.51 -54.97
C GLU A 96 -67.68 40.14 -55.21
N ALA A 97 -67.19 40.25 -56.46
CA ALA A 97 -65.79 40.06 -56.80
C ALA A 97 -64.89 41.04 -56.04
N LEU A 98 -65.31 42.30 -55.91
CA LEU A 98 -64.61 43.31 -55.11
C LEU A 98 -64.60 42.96 -53.61
N LEU A 99 -65.75 42.59 -53.03
CA LEU A 99 -65.85 42.18 -51.62
C LEU A 99 -65.07 40.90 -51.29
N LYS A 100 -64.89 40.01 -52.27
CA LYS A 100 -64.03 38.81 -52.13
C LYS A 100 -62.55 39.12 -52.29
N THR A 101 -62.17 40.13 -53.06
CA THR A 101 -60.77 40.46 -53.33
C THR A 101 -60.13 41.34 -52.26
N LEU A 102 -60.88 42.32 -51.73
CA LEU A 102 -60.31 43.33 -50.81
C LEU A 102 -59.73 42.75 -49.50
N PRO A 103 -60.30 41.71 -48.86
CA PRO A 103 -59.72 41.11 -47.65
C PRO A 103 -58.30 40.57 -47.82
N ASP A 104 -58.02 39.96 -48.99
CA ASP A 104 -56.79 39.22 -49.25
C ASP A 104 -55.77 40.04 -50.08
N CYS A 105 -56.08 41.31 -50.38
CA CYS A 105 -55.21 42.19 -51.14
C CYS A 105 -54.23 43.00 -50.27
N VAL A 106 -53.16 43.54 -50.88
CA VAL A 106 -52.13 44.37 -50.19
C VAL A 106 -52.68 45.66 -49.54
N PHE A 107 -53.90 46.07 -49.88
CA PHE A 107 -54.57 47.26 -49.34
C PHE A 107 -55.64 46.93 -48.27
N CYS A 108 -55.73 45.68 -47.80
CA CYS A 108 -56.76 45.24 -46.84
C CYS A 108 -56.82 46.07 -45.55
N ASP A 109 -55.67 46.60 -45.08
CA ASP A 109 -55.57 47.45 -43.87
C ASP A 109 -55.79 48.96 -44.15
N LYS A 110 -55.86 49.38 -45.42
CA LYS A 110 -56.14 50.76 -45.87
C LYS A 110 -56.86 50.74 -47.22
N ILE A 111 -58.13 50.31 -47.21
CA ILE A 111 -58.96 50.13 -48.40
C ILE A 111 -59.20 51.48 -49.13
N GLU A 112 -59.22 52.58 -48.39
CA GLU A 112 -59.33 53.94 -48.91
C GLU A 112 -58.15 54.29 -49.83
N LEU A 113 -56.95 53.78 -49.53
CA LEU A 113 -55.76 54.00 -50.36
C LEU A 113 -55.84 53.26 -51.71
N TYR A 114 -56.47 52.08 -51.75
CA TYR A 114 -56.75 51.39 -53.01
C TYR A 114 -57.63 52.24 -53.93
N PHE A 115 -58.77 52.74 -53.43
CA PHE A 115 -59.68 53.58 -54.21
C PHE A 115 -59.04 54.92 -54.63
N LYS A 116 -58.23 55.53 -53.75
CA LYS A 116 -57.46 56.74 -54.07
C LYS A 116 -56.46 56.50 -55.23
N LEU A 117 -55.86 55.31 -55.31
CA LEU A 117 -54.87 54.96 -56.32
C LEU A 117 -55.48 54.51 -57.66
N THR A 118 -56.70 53.94 -57.68
CA THR A 118 -57.38 53.56 -58.94
C THR A 118 -57.92 54.75 -59.73
N LYS A 119 -57.95 55.96 -59.15
CA LYS A 119 -58.46 57.21 -59.77
C LYS A 119 -59.91 57.11 -60.31
N GLN A 120 -60.73 56.30 -59.66
CA GLN A 120 -62.17 56.22 -59.90
C GLN A 120 -62.89 57.04 -58.82
N GLU A 121 -63.80 57.93 -59.22
CA GLU A 121 -64.59 58.75 -58.29
C GLU A 121 -65.66 57.89 -57.60
N TYR A 122 -65.32 57.35 -56.43
CA TYR A 122 -66.25 56.73 -55.50
C TYR A 122 -66.62 57.72 -54.40
N THR A 123 -67.86 57.69 -53.93
CA THR A 123 -68.29 58.50 -52.79
C THR A 123 -67.80 57.89 -51.47
N ASP A 124 -67.52 58.73 -50.47
CA ASP A 124 -67.09 58.27 -49.15
C ASP A 124 -68.10 57.30 -48.51
N ASP A 125 -69.40 57.52 -48.73
CA ASP A 125 -70.48 56.63 -48.30
C ASP A 125 -70.39 55.23 -48.93
N TYR A 126 -69.98 55.13 -50.21
CA TYR A 126 -69.80 53.85 -50.89
C TYR A 126 -68.59 53.09 -50.33
N ILE A 127 -67.47 53.78 -50.12
CA ILE A 127 -66.26 53.18 -49.51
C ILE A 127 -66.59 52.67 -48.10
N LYS A 128 -67.33 53.46 -47.31
CA LYS A 128 -67.75 53.07 -45.96
C LYS A 128 -68.68 51.85 -45.95
N LEU A 129 -69.64 51.79 -46.88
CA LEU A 129 -70.55 50.64 -47.03
C LEU A 129 -69.79 49.36 -47.40
N ILE A 130 -68.73 49.45 -48.22
CA ILE A 130 -67.84 48.32 -48.51
C ILE A 130 -67.09 47.87 -47.24
N ILE A 131 -66.53 48.80 -46.45
CA ILE A 131 -65.84 48.48 -45.19
C ILE A 131 -66.79 47.80 -44.18
N ASP A 132 -68.01 48.30 -44.02
CA ASP A 132 -69.02 47.71 -43.14
C ASP A 132 -69.47 46.31 -43.62
N ALA A 133 -69.60 46.10 -44.93
CA ALA A 133 -69.91 44.78 -45.50
C ALA A 133 -68.80 43.74 -45.25
N LEU A 134 -67.52 44.13 -45.39
CA LEU A 134 -66.38 43.27 -45.08
C LEU A 134 -66.30 42.91 -43.59
N SER A 135 -66.61 43.86 -42.71
CA SER A 135 -66.73 43.65 -41.26
C SER A 135 -67.82 42.63 -40.91
N LEU A 136 -68.94 42.61 -41.66
CA LEU A 136 -70.01 41.64 -41.48
C LEU A 136 -69.59 40.23 -41.92
N VAL A 137 -68.98 40.09 -43.11
CA VAL A 137 -68.49 38.79 -43.65
C VAL A 137 -67.49 38.12 -42.71
N LYS A 138 -66.58 38.91 -42.11
CA LYS A 138 -65.60 38.39 -41.14
C LYS A 138 -66.28 37.76 -39.91
N LYS A 139 -67.33 38.39 -39.38
CA LYS A 139 -68.08 37.90 -38.20
C LYS A 139 -68.86 36.61 -38.46
N THR A 140 -69.37 36.39 -39.67
CA THR A 140 -70.07 35.14 -40.01
C THR A 140 -69.11 33.96 -40.17
N SER A 141 -67.91 34.19 -40.73
CA SER A 141 -66.86 33.15 -40.85
C SER A 141 -66.40 32.63 -39.49
N ASP A 142 -66.15 33.54 -38.54
CA ASP A 142 -65.67 33.22 -37.18
C ASP A 142 -66.68 32.42 -36.33
N ALA A 143 -67.96 32.39 -36.71
CA ALA A 143 -68.99 31.61 -36.01
C ALA A 143 -68.98 30.15 -36.45
N VAL A 144 -68.97 29.89 -37.77
CA VAL A 144 -69.01 28.53 -38.35
C VAL A 144 -67.75 27.74 -37.99
N LEU A 145 -66.59 28.40 -37.97
CA LEU A 145 -65.32 27.77 -37.56
C LEU A 145 -65.33 27.28 -36.11
N LYS A 146 -66.07 27.94 -35.20
CA LYS A 146 -66.12 27.55 -33.78
C LYS A 146 -66.95 26.30 -33.55
N GLU A 147 -68.09 26.15 -34.22
CA GLU A 147 -68.94 24.95 -34.10
C GLU A 147 -68.20 23.70 -34.60
N HIS A 148 -67.56 23.78 -35.77
CA HIS A 148 -66.80 22.65 -36.31
C HIS A 148 -65.56 22.29 -35.47
N HIS A 149 -64.91 23.28 -34.84
CA HIS A 149 -63.76 23.03 -33.98
C HIS A 149 -64.15 22.27 -32.68
N ILE A 150 -65.34 22.53 -32.13
CA ILE A 150 -65.84 21.84 -30.93
C ILE A 150 -66.16 20.36 -31.22
N GLU A 151 -66.74 20.04 -32.38
CA GLU A 151 -66.99 18.64 -32.77
C GLU A 151 -65.69 17.84 -32.93
N ILE A 152 -64.69 18.41 -33.59
CA ILE A 152 -63.37 17.77 -33.75
C ILE A 152 -62.70 17.54 -32.38
N GLN A 153 -62.73 18.55 -31.49
CA GLN A 153 -62.17 18.42 -30.14
C GLN A 153 -62.87 17.32 -29.32
N ASN A 154 -64.20 17.21 -29.41
CA ASN A 154 -64.94 16.17 -28.69
C ASN A 154 -64.61 14.75 -29.19
N ALA A 155 -64.52 14.56 -30.52
CA ALA A 155 -64.12 13.27 -31.09
C ALA A 155 -62.68 12.88 -30.71
N GLU A 156 -61.77 13.84 -30.63
CA GLU A 156 -60.39 13.62 -30.18
C GLU A 156 -60.31 13.30 -28.68
N ILE A 157 -61.14 13.94 -27.85
CA ILE A 157 -61.28 13.61 -26.42
C ILE A 157 -61.80 12.18 -26.20
N GLU A 158 -62.80 11.72 -26.97
CA GLU A 158 -63.27 10.33 -26.87
C GLU A 158 -62.19 9.32 -27.25
N ARG A 159 -61.45 9.57 -28.34
CA ARG A 159 -60.31 8.75 -28.74
C ARG A 159 -59.23 8.69 -27.67
N LEU A 160 -58.81 9.84 -27.14
CA LEU A 160 -57.79 9.92 -26.08
C LEU A 160 -58.24 9.19 -24.81
N ASN A 161 -59.53 9.22 -24.46
CA ASN A 161 -60.07 8.45 -23.33
C ASN A 161 -60.01 6.94 -23.56
N ALA A 162 -60.26 6.45 -24.79
CA ALA A 162 -60.11 5.04 -25.14
C ALA A 162 -58.64 4.58 -25.09
N ASP A 163 -57.71 5.42 -25.56
CA ASP A 163 -56.26 5.17 -25.46
C ASP A 163 -55.80 5.14 -23.99
N ILE A 164 -56.28 6.07 -23.15
CA ILE A 164 -56.01 6.09 -21.69
C ILE A 164 -56.54 4.81 -21.01
N GLN A 165 -57.73 4.33 -21.35
CA GLN A 165 -58.25 3.07 -20.80
C GLN A 165 -57.40 1.86 -21.22
N THR A 166 -56.95 1.83 -22.46
CA THR A 166 -56.07 0.78 -22.99
C THR A 166 -54.71 0.77 -22.27
N ILE A 167 -54.08 1.94 -22.13
CA ILE A 167 -52.82 2.11 -21.39
C ILE A 167 -52.99 1.73 -19.91
N ARG A 168 -54.09 2.10 -19.25
CA ARG A 168 -54.38 1.70 -17.87
C ARG A 168 -54.47 0.18 -17.73
N LYS A 169 -55.15 -0.50 -18.65
CA LYS A 169 -55.28 -1.97 -18.66
C LYS A 169 -53.94 -2.67 -18.92
N GLN A 170 -53.07 -2.07 -19.73
CA GLN A 170 -51.71 -2.59 -19.93
C GLN A 170 -50.84 -2.36 -18.69
N LEU A 171 -50.93 -1.18 -18.07
CA LEU A 171 -50.23 -0.86 -16.82
C LEU A 171 -50.62 -1.79 -15.66
N THR A 172 -51.89 -2.19 -15.52
CA THR A 172 -52.29 -3.18 -14.50
C THR A 172 -51.67 -4.54 -14.78
N LYS A 173 -51.65 -4.98 -16.05
CA LYS A 173 -51.04 -6.26 -16.45
C LYS A 173 -49.51 -6.28 -16.21
N GLU A 174 -48.82 -5.19 -16.52
CA GLU A 174 -47.38 -5.06 -16.25
C GLU A 174 -47.08 -5.02 -14.73
N LYS A 175 -47.95 -4.42 -13.91
CA LYS A 175 -47.84 -4.48 -12.44
C LYS A 175 -48.00 -5.89 -11.89
N GLU A 176 -49.03 -6.61 -12.33
CA GLU A 176 -49.24 -8.02 -11.96
C GLU A 176 -48.04 -8.89 -12.38
N HIS A 177 -47.47 -8.63 -13.56
CA HIS A 177 -46.26 -9.32 -14.03
C HIS A 177 -45.03 -8.99 -13.18
N ALA A 178 -44.82 -7.72 -12.81
CA ALA A 178 -43.73 -7.29 -11.95
C ALA A 178 -43.84 -7.87 -10.52
N GLU A 179 -45.05 -7.99 -9.97
CA GLU A 179 -45.29 -8.65 -8.68
C GLU A 179 -45.00 -10.16 -8.75
N ALA A 180 -45.39 -10.84 -9.83
CA ALA A 180 -45.06 -12.25 -10.05
C ALA A 180 -43.53 -12.47 -10.20
N LEU A 181 -42.84 -11.59 -10.94
CA LEU A 181 -41.38 -11.58 -11.05
C LEU A 181 -40.68 -11.36 -9.71
N LYS A 182 -41.21 -10.46 -8.87
CA LYS A 182 -40.69 -10.22 -7.52
C LYS A 182 -40.80 -11.46 -6.63
N LEU A 183 -41.97 -12.11 -6.63
CA LEU A 183 -42.18 -13.36 -5.87
C LEU A 183 -41.24 -14.48 -6.33
N ALA A 184 -41.01 -14.62 -7.63
CA ALA A 184 -40.06 -15.58 -8.18
C ALA A 184 -38.61 -15.27 -7.78
N PHE A 185 -38.22 -13.98 -7.79
CA PHE A 185 -36.90 -13.53 -7.34
C PHE A 185 -36.67 -13.78 -5.84
N ASP A 186 -37.68 -13.53 -5.00
CA ASP A 186 -37.62 -13.78 -3.56
C ASP A 186 -37.48 -15.28 -3.25
N ASP A 187 -38.14 -16.17 -3.99
CA ASP A 187 -37.96 -17.62 -3.85
C ASP A 187 -36.55 -18.08 -4.29
N VAL A 188 -36.06 -17.59 -5.44
CA VAL A 188 -34.68 -17.90 -5.91
C VAL A 188 -33.63 -17.42 -4.89
N ASN A 189 -33.80 -16.24 -4.30
CA ASN A 189 -32.90 -15.77 -3.23
C ASN A 189 -32.96 -16.65 -1.97
N LYS A 190 -34.12 -17.19 -1.63
CA LYS A 190 -34.28 -18.14 -0.52
C LYS A 190 -33.58 -19.47 -0.81
N GLN A 191 -33.69 -19.99 -2.04
CA GLN A 191 -32.95 -21.17 -2.49
C GLN A 191 -31.44 -20.92 -2.47
N LEU A 192 -30.98 -19.75 -2.93
CA LEU A 192 -29.56 -19.36 -2.93
C LEU A 192 -28.99 -19.37 -1.50
N LYS A 193 -29.67 -18.76 -0.53
CA LYS A 193 -29.26 -18.76 0.89
C LYS A 193 -29.18 -20.17 1.48
N ASN A 194 -30.16 -21.03 1.19
CA ASN A 194 -30.13 -22.43 1.63
C ASN A 194 -28.92 -23.18 1.04
N ASN A 195 -28.64 -23.00 -0.25
CA ASN A 195 -27.51 -23.65 -0.92
C ASN A 195 -26.16 -23.13 -0.41
N GLN A 196 -26.04 -21.84 -0.06
CA GLN A 196 -24.86 -21.27 0.58
C GLN A 196 -24.60 -21.88 1.97
N GLY A 197 -25.66 -22.07 2.78
CA GLY A 197 -25.55 -22.78 4.06
C GLY A 197 -25.09 -24.23 3.88
N LEU A 198 -25.71 -24.96 2.94
CA LEU A 198 -25.35 -26.35 2.64
C LEU A 198 -23.90 -26.49 2.14
N LEU A 199 -23.42 -25.52 1.35
CA LEU A 199 -22.03 -25.47 0.88
C LEU A 199 -21.07 -25.25 2.05
N SER A 200 -21.36 -24.30 2.95
CA SER A 200 -20.56 -24.04 4.16
C SER A 200 -20.44 -25.29 5.05
N ASP A 201 -21.57 -25.95 5.34
CA ASP A 201 -21.60 -27.19 6.11
C ASP A 201 -20.80 -28.33 5.46
N THR A 202 -20.80 -28.40 4.13
CA THR A 202 -20.08 -29.43 3.37
C THR A 202 -18.57 -29.14 3.34
N THR A 203 -18.17 -27.88 3.15
CA THR A 203 -16.77 -27.44 3.21
C THR A 203 -16.17 -27.70 4.59
N ASN A 204 -16.90 -27.39 5.67
CA ASN A 204 -16.45 -27.69 7.04
C ASN A 204 -16.26 -29.19 7.28
N LYS A 205 -17.16 -30.04 6.78
CA LYS A 205 -17.03 -31.50 6.86
C LYS A 205 -15.84 -32.02 6.06
N LEU A 206 -15.57 -31.44 4.88
CA LEU A 206 -14.41 -31.79 4.07
C LEU A 206 -13.10 -31.46 4.82
N HIS A 207 -12.98 -30.25 5.36
CA HIS A 207 -11.80 -29.83 6.11
C HIS A 207 -11.51 -30.71 7.35
N ILE A 208 -12.55 -31.10 8.09
CA ILE A 208 -12.43 -32.05 9.21
C ILE A 208 -11.94 -33.42 8.72
N ALA A 209 -12.45 -33.90 7.59
CA ALA A 209 -12.04 -35.18 7.01
C ALA A 209 -10.57 -35.15 6.51
N GLU A 210 -10.15 -34.07 5.85
CA GLU A 210 -8.78 -33.83 5.40
C GLU A 210 -7.80 -33.81 6.58
N SER A 211 -8.11 -33.04 7.64
CA SER A 211 -7.31 -33.02 8.87
C SER A 211 -7.21 -34.40 9.54
N THR A 212 -8.30 -35.17 9.53
CA THR A 212 -8.32 -36.53 10.09
C THR A 212 -7.46 -37.48 9.27
N ILE A 213 -7.53 -37.41 7.92
CA ILE A 213 -6.71 -38.21 7.01
C ILE A 213 -5.23 -37.90 7.22
N SER A 214 -4.84 -36.62 7.29
CA SER A 214 -3.44 -36.24 7.54
C SER A 214 -2.91 -36.76 8.88
N SER A 215 -3.72 -36.72 9.94
CA SER A 215 -3.36 -37.29 11.24
C SER A 215 -3.14 -38.81 11.17
N LEU A 216 -4.05 -39.53 10.51
CA LEU A 216 -3.95 -40.99 10.34
C LEU A 216 -2.78 -41.41 9.44
N GLN A 217 -2.45 -40.61 8.41
CA GLN A 217 -1.27 -40.83 7.57
C GLN A 217 0.02 -40.71 8.37
N HIS A 218 0.15 -39.65 9.19
CA HIS A 218 1.31 -39.47 10.06
C HIS A 218 1.43 -40.59 11.13
N GLU A 219 0.31 -41.04 11.70
CA GLU A 219 0.33 -42.19 12.63
C GLU A 219 0.75 -43.48 11.93
N PHE A 220 0.27 -43.72 10.70
CA PHE A 220 0.61 -44.89 9.89
C PHE A 220 2.09 -44.91 9.47
N GLU A 221 2.64 -43.77 9.04
CA GLU A 221 4.07 -43.61 8.74
C GLU A 221 4.94 -43.87 9.98
N SER A 222 4.49 -43.41 11.17
CA SER A 222 5.14 -43.73 12.45
C SER A 222 5.16 -45.24 12.70
N TYR A 223 4.03 -45.96 12.57
CA TYR A 223 4.01 -47.42 12.75
C TYR A 223 4.89 -48.16 11.72
N GLN A 224 4.89 -47.76 10.44
CA GLN A 224 5.79 -48.33 9.42
C GLN A 224 7.28 -48.13 9.76
N SER A 225 7.62 -46.99 10.36
CA SER A 225 9.00 -46.73 10.81
C SER A 225 9.43 -47.64 11.96
N LEU A 226 8.49 -48.02 12.85
CA LEU A 226 8.71 -48.87 14.02
C LEU A 226 8.71 -50.38 13.68
N GLU A 227 7.98 -50.80 12.64
CA GLU A 227 7.88 -52.20 12.20
C GLU A 227 9.25 -52.85 11.92
N ARG A 228 10.22 -52.06 11.45
CA ARG A 228 11.61 -52.51 11.18
C ARG A 228 12.33 -53.06 12.42
N TYR A 229 11.91 -52.68 13.62
CA TYR A 229 12.52 -53.09 14.90
C TYR A 229 11.87 -54.33 15.53
N VAL A 230 10.81 -54.88 14.92
CA VAL A 230 10.21 -56.16 15.31
C VAL A 230 11.17 -57.34 15.04
N GLY A 231 12.22 -57.11 14.23
CA GLY A 231 13.10 -58.15 13.73
C GLY A 231 12.42 -59.02 12.68
N SER A 232 13.11 -60.04 12.18
CA SER A 232 12.57 -61.00 11.19
C SER A 232 11.60 -62.02 11.80
N GLU A 233 10.79 -61.60 12.78
CA GLU A 233 10.01 -62.48 13.67
C GLU A 233 8.54 -62.62 13.28
N VAL A 234 8.11 -61.94 12.21
CA VAL A 234 6.72 -62.00 11.74
C VAL A 234 6.59 -62.96 10.55
N SER A 235 5.83 -64.04 10.77
CA SER A 235 5.19 -64.87 9.74
C SER A 235 6.05 -65.81 8.90
N GLN A 236 6.78 -66.70 9.58
CA GLN A 236 6.60 -68.12 9.27
C GLN A 236 6.05 -68.81 10.53
N PRO A 237 5.03 -69.69 10.44
CA PRO A 237 4.76 -70.59 11.55
C PRO A 237 6.03 -71.41 11.82
N LEU A 238 6.24 -71.86 13.06
CA LEU A 238 7.26 -72.87 13.31
C LEU A 238 6.85 -74.18 12.60
N ILE A 239 7.18 -74.29 11.30
CA ILE A 239 7.17 -75.54 10.54
C ILE A 239 8.42 -76.32 10.98
N SER A 240 8.43 -76.64 12.26
CA SER A 240 9.39 -77.52 12.89
C SER A 240 8.93 -78.94 12.58
N ASN A 241 9.82 -79.77 12.04
CA ASN A 241 9.57 -81.22 11.94
C ASN A 241 9.63 -81.91 13.32
N TYR A 242 9.61 -81.13 14.41
CA TYR A 242 9.76 -81.54 15.79
C TYR A 242 8.52 -81.17 16.60
N GLN A 243 8.05 -82.12 17.40
CA GLN A 243 6.85 -82.02 18.24
C GLN A 243 6.99 -81.04 19.41
N TYR A 244 8.22 -80.80 19.87
CA TYR A 244 8.50 -79.99 21.05
C TYR A 244 9.64 -79.00 20.81
N THR A 245 9.52 -77.81 21.41
CA THR A 245 10.59 -76.82 21.51
C THR A 245 10.80 -76.50 22.98
N SER A 246 12.03 -76.62 23.48
CA SER A 246 12.32 -76.45 24.91
C SER A 246 13.59 -75.63 25.13
N ILE A 247 13.54 -74.77 26.15
CA ILE A 247 14.72 -74.14 26.75
C ILE A 247 15.39 -75.17 27.64
N GLY A 248 16.71 -75.31 27.51
CA GLY A 248 17.50 -76.20 28.33
C GLY A 248 18.79 -75.57 28.84
N GLN A 249 19.39 -76.22 29.84
CA GLN A 249 20.70 -75.91 30.37
C GLN A 249 21.66 -77.08 30.13
N ILE A 250 22.88 -76.79 29.69
CA ILE A 250 23.96 -77.78 29.66
C ILE A 250 24.39 -78.11 31.08
N GLN A 251 24.41 -79.39 31.43
CA GLN A 251 25.08 -79.90 32.64
C GLN A 251 25.74 -81.25 32.33
N TYR A 252 26.69 -81.65 33.15
CA TYR A 252 27.40 -82.94 33.05
C TYR A 252 26.93 -83.88 34.17
N ASP A 253 26.73 -85.16 33.85
CA ASP A 253 26.48 -86.18 34.87
C ASP A 253 27.79 -86.73 35.49
N TYR A 254 27.64 -87.63 36.47
CA TYR A 254 28.74 -88.26 37.20
C TYR A 254 29.68 -89.14 36.35
N ASN A 255 29.34 -89.41 35.08
CA ASN A 255 30.20 -90.09 34.10
C ASN A 255 30.81 -89.11 33.08
N GLU A 256 30.75 -87.80 33.34
CA GLU A 256 31.11 -86.73 32.39
C GLU A 256 30.24 -86.72 31.11
N GLN A 257 29.11 -87.43 31.09
CA GLN A 257 28.19 -87.40 29.95
C GLN A 257 27.41 -86.07 29.98
N ARG A 258 27.49 -85.33 28.86
CA ARG A 258 26.75 -84.07 28.67
C ARG A 258 25.26 -84.34 28.43
N TRP A 259 24.42 -83.58 29.14
CA TRP A 259 22.97 -83.58 29.00
C TRP A 259 22.43 -82.15 28.82
N ILE A 260 21.24 -82.04 28.22
CA ILE A 260 20.46 -80.81 28.19
C ILE A 260 19.32 -80.98 29.21
N TYR A 261 19.41 -80.31 30.34
CA TYR A 261 18.36 -80.31 31.37
C TYR A 261 17.27 -79.32 31.01
N ARG A 262 16.02 -79.75 30.96
CA ARG A 262 14.89 -79.00 30.40
C ARG A 262 14.34 -78.01 31.43
N LEU A 263 14.46 -76.71 31.16
CA LEU A 263 14.05 -75.63 32.04
C LEU A 263 12.61 -75.15 31.77
N ALA A 264 12.24 -75.05 30.50
CA ALA A 264 10.95 -74.56 30.06
C ALA A 264 10.59 -75.09 28.66
N ASN A 265 9.31 -75.07 28.33
CA ASN A 265 8.81 -75.36 26.99
C ASN A 265 8.34 -74.05 26.33
N ILE A 266 8.48 -73.98 25.01
CA ILE A 266 7.96 -72.88 24.18
C ILE A 266 6.74 -73.42 23.44
N THR A 267 5.60 -72.74 23.59
CA THR A 267 4.33 -73.09 22.92
C THR A 267 4.31 -72.62 21.46
N GLU A 268 3.32 -73.07 20.69
CA GLU A 268 3.14 -72.64 19.29
C GLU A 268 2.90 -71.12 19.14
N ASP A 269 2.29 -70.48 20.15
CA ASP A 269 2.10 -69.02 20.25
C ASP A 269 3.32 -68.27 20.85
N GLY A 270 4.42 -68.97 21.13
CA GLY A 270 5.67 -68.35 21.58
C GLY A 270 5.71 -67.95 23.06
N LEU A 271 4.81 -68.50 23.89
CA LEU A 271 4.85 -68.36 25.34
C LEU A 271 5.83 -69.37 25.95
N ILE A 272 6.69 -68.88 26.84
CA ILE A 272 7.65 -69.69 27.59
C ILE A 272 6.99 -70.13 28.91
N VAL A 273 6.82 -71.44 29.05
CA VAL A 273 6.19 -72.07 30.22
C VAL A 273 7.24 -72.91 30.97
N PRO A 274 7.59 -72.57 32.23
CA PRO A 274 8.52 -73.36 33.04
C PRO A 274 8.11 -74.83 33.08
N PHE A 275 9.09 -75.73 32.92
CA PHE A 275 8.84 -77.17 32.94
C PHE A 275 9.12 -77.75 34.33
N ILE A 276 8.20 -78.58 34.80
CA ILE A 276 8.33 -79.40 35.99
C ILE A 276 7.92 -80.81 35.57
N ALA A 277 8.78 -81.81 35.83
CA ALA A 277 8.45 -83.19 35.54
C ALA A 277 7.37 -83.71 36.52
N ASP A 278 6.41 -84.44 35.98
CA ASP A 278 5.42 -85.16 36.77
C ASP A 278 6.04 -86.47 37.27
N GLU A 279 6.45 -86.48 38.52
CA GLU A 279 7.07 -87.65 39.19
C GLU A 279 6.09 -88.84 39.36
N THR A 280 4.81 -88.68 39.01
CA THR A 280 3.84 -89.79 39.05
C THR A 280 3.86 -90.65 37.78
N ILE A 281 4.53 -90.22 36.70
CA ILE A 281 4.65 -90.93 35.43
C ILE A 281 6.13 -91.03 34.98
N PRO A 282 6.49 -92.03 34.13
CA PRO A 282 7.87 -92.16 33.65
C PRO A 282 8.39 -90.91 32.92
N HIS A 283 9.69 -90.62 33.08
CA HIS A 283 10.42 -89.51 32.43
C HIS A 283 10.73 -89.78 30.94
N TYR A 284 9.73 -90.25 30.18
CA TYR A 284 9.79 -90.48 28.74
C TYR A 284 8.80 -89.57 28.00
N PHE A 285 8.98 -89.43 26.69
CA PHE A 285 8.12 -88.63 25.83
C PHE A 285 8.01 -87.18 26.34
N SER A 286 6.81 -86.60 26.44
CA SER A 286 6.58 -85.23 26.91
C SER A 286 7.12 -84.96 28.32
N ASN A 287 7.16 -85.95 29.21
CA ASN A 287 7.57 -85.77 30.61
C ASN A 287 9.10 -85.76 30.82
N ARG A 288 9.89 -85.88 29.75
CA ARG A 288 11.33 -86.05 29.83
C ARG A 288 12.08 -84.80 30.35
N ASP A 289 12.73 -84.94 31.49
CA ASP A 289 13.54 -83.91 32.18
C ASP A 289 14.87 -83.58 31.50
N ARG A 290 15.51 -84.55 30.85
CA ARG A 290 16.83 -84.39 30.21
C ARG A 290 16.92 -84.97 28.80
N LEU A 291 17.43 -84.16 27.87
CA LEU A 291 17.58 -84.47 26.45
C LEU A 291 19.05 -84.77 26.10
N TYR A 292 19.27 -85.60 25.09
CA TYR A 292 20.61 -85.91 24.60
C TYR A 292 21.21 -84.70 23.87
N TRP A 293 22.42 -84.30 24.24
CA TRP A 293 23.14 -83.24 23.53
C TRP A 293 23.69 -83.74 22.19
N ARG A 294 23.37 -83.04 21.09
CA ARG A 294 23.83 -83.31 19.72
C ARG A 294 24.66 -82.15 19.15
N ASN A 295 24.15 -80.93 19.34
CA ASN A 295 24.70 -79.67 18.85
C ASN A 295 24.21 -78.51 19.75
N GLY A 296 24.74 -77.31 19.51
CA GLY A 296 24.48 -76.12 20.33
C GLY A 296 25.64 -75.79 21.29
N PRO A 297 25.41 -74.99 22.35
CA PRO A 297 26.44 -74.60 23.30
C PRO A 297 27.05 -75.81 24.04
N THR A 298 28.30 -75.66 24.46
CA THR A 298 29.11 -76.72 25.10
C THR A 298 29.65 -76.36 26.49
N ALA A 299 29.65 -75.08 26.84
CA ALA A 299 30.05 -74.60 28.17
C ALA A 299 29.07 -75.12 29.23
N ASP A 300 29.58 -75.42 30.42
CA ASP A 300 28.75 -75.85 31.54
C ASP A 300 27.81 -74.72 31.97
N HIS A 301 26.62 -75.08 32.45
CA HIS A 301 25.52 -74.17 32.78
C HIS A 301 24.99 -73.27 31.64
N ALA A 302 25.50 -73.37 30.40
CA ALA A 302 25.02 -72.58 29.28
C ALA A 302 23.55 -72.89 28.94
N ILE A 303 22.77 -71.84 28.68
CA ILE A 303 21.36 -71.95 28.28
C ILE A 303 21.26 -71.96 26.74
N GLY A 304 20.33 -72.74 26.22
CA GLY A 304 19.99 -72.78 24.79
C GLY A 304 18.56 -73.23 24.56
N ILE A 305 18.16 -73.30 23.28
CA ILE A 305 16.85 -73.78 22.86
C ILE A 305 17.07 -74.97 21.92
N TRP A 306 16.32 -76.04 22.13
CA TRP A 306 16.36 -77.24 21.28
C TRP A 306 14.97 -77.64 20.82
N ASN A 307 14.88 -77.97 19.53
CA ASN A 307 13.75 -78.66 18.94
C ASN A 307 13.97 -80.16 19.15
N TRP A 308 12.92 -80.90 19.51
CA TRP A 308 13.05 -82.33 19.74
C TRP A 308 11.75 -83.12 19.49
N ASN A 309 11.94 -84.40 19.16
CA ASN A 309 10.90 -85.39 18.95
C ASN A 309 11.09 -86.53 19.96
N ALA A 310 9.99 -87.13 20.40
CA ALA A 310 10.00 -88.42 21.07
C ALA A 310 8.99 -89.36 20.43
N ARG A 311 9.48 -90.48 19.91
CA ARG A 311 8.66 -91.55 19.30
C ARG A 311 8.86 -92.87 20.04
N PRO A 312 7.88 -93.79 20.07
CA PRO A 312 8.07 -95.11 20.66
C PRO A 312 9.26 -95.83 20.03
N ARG A 313 10.01 -96.57 20.84
CA ARG A 313 11.15 -97.36 20.35
C ARG A 313 10.67 -98.67 19.73
N ASP A 314 11.24 -99.04 18.58
CA ASP A 314 10.90 -100.28 17.85
C ASP A 314 11.02 -101.57 18.70
N THR A 315 11.86 -101.56 19.74
CA THR A 315 12.07 -102.70 20.64
C THR A 315 11.22 -102.66 21.92
N ASP A 316 10.66 -101.50 22.28
CA ASP A 316 9.99 -101.25 23.56
C ASP A 316 9.12 -99.97 23.46
N PRO A 317 7.82 -100.11 23.14
CA PRO A 317 6.93 -98.96 22.92
C PRO A 317 6.71 -98.07 24.16
N ASP A 318 6.95 -98.57 25.37
CA ASP A 318 6.84 -97.80 26.62
C ASP A 318 8.06 -96.89 26.85
N LYS A 319 9.09 -97.00 26.01
CA LYS A 319 10.28 -96.15 26.01
C LYS A 319 10.37 -95.32 24.74
N ASP A 320 10.94 -94.14 24.88
CA ASP A 320 11.20 -93.25 23.75
C ASP A 320 12.50 -93.57 23.00
N TYR A 321 12.50 -93.17 21.73
CA TYR A 321 13.65 -92.72 20.96
C TYR A 321 13.52 -91.21 20.80
N VAL A 322 14.53 -90.48 21.25
CA VAL A 322 14.54 -89.00 21.24
C VAL A 322 15.51 -88.51 20.18
N GLU A 323 15.04 -87.61 19.33
CA GLU A 323 15.90 -86.83 18.42
C GLU A 323 15.89 -85.37 18.85
N THR A 324 17.08 -84.75 18.88
CA THR A 324 17.31 -83.36 19.32
C THR A 324 18.08 -82.59 18.26
N ASP A 325 17.81 -81.28 18.18
CA ASP A 325 18.49 -80.35 17.29
C ASP A 325 18.44 -78.92 17.84
N PHE A 326 19.54 -78.17 17.72
CA PHE A 326 19.68 -76.83 18.29
C PHE A 326 18.90 -75.78 17.49
N CYS A 327 18.08 -75.00 18.18
CA CYS A 327 17.22 -73.97 17.60
C CYS A 327 17.90 -72.59 17.72
N ASN A 328 18.44 -72.09 16.59
CA ASN A 328 19.07 -70.76 16.51
C ASN A 328 18.13 -69.66 15.98
N SER A 329 16.89 -70.00 15.59
CA SER A 329 15.90 -69.04 15.08
C SER A 329 15.14 -68.29 16.17
N ILE A 330 15.09 -68.84 17.39
CA ILE A 330 14.48 -68.18 18.55
C ILE A 330 15.61 -67.64 19.44
N GLN A 331 15.47 -66.40 19.89
CA GLN A 331 16.41 -65.76 20.82
C GLN A 331 15.69 -65.36 22.10
N LEU A 332 16.18 -65.86 23.23
CA LEU A 332 15.71 -65.43 24.55
C LEU A 332 16.11 -63.98 24.83
N THR A 333 15.26 -63.24 25.54
CA THR A 333 15.59 -61.90 26.01
C THR A 333 15.77 -61.90 27.53
N GLN A 334 16.99 -61.57 27.97
CA GLN A 334 17.34 -61.37 29.37
C GLN A 334 16.86 -59.98 29.82
N VAL A 335 16.14 -59.92 30.95
CA VAL A 335 15.60 -58.67 31.51
C VAL A 335 16.49 -58.21 32.65
N VAL A 336 17.25 -57.15 32.41
CA VAL A 336 18.20 -56.58 33.36
C VAL A 336 17.54 -55.40 34.09
N GLN A 337 17.15 -55.63 35.34
CA GLN A 337 16.49 -54.61 36.15
C GLN A 337 17.53 -53.73 36.87
N LEU A 338 17.52 -52.43 36.57
CA LEU A 338 18.41 -51.42 37.12
C LEU A 338 17.69 -50.68 38.27
N SER A 339 18.15 -50.90 39.50
CA SER A 339 17.50 -50.38 40.71
C SER A 339 17.68 -48.88 40.94
N ASP A 340 18.77 -48.30 40.44
CA ASP A 340 19.14 -46.90 40.70
C ASP A 340 18.58 -45.91 39.65
N CYS A 341 18.03 -46.42 38.54
CA CYS A 341 17.45 -45.63 37.46
C CYS A 341 15.96 -45.31 37.72
N LYS A 342 15.50 -44.12 37.31
CA LYS A 342 14.10 -43.67 37.41
C LYS A 342 13.53 -43.17 36.08
N SER A 343 14.36 -43.04 35.06
CA SER A 343 14.07 -42.60 33.70
C SER A 343 14.88 -43.41 32.68
N LEU A 344 14.54 -43.29 31.39
CA LEU A 344 15.34 -43.90 30.32
C LEU A 344 16.68 -43.17 30.13
N ASP A 345 16.75 -41.88 30.43
CA ASP A 345 17.98 -41.09 30.45
C ASP A 345 18.97 -41.59 31.51
N ASP A 346 18.48 -41.98 32.70
CA ASP A 346 19.32 -42.64 33.72
C ASP A 346 19.86 -43.98 33.21
N VAL A 347 19.04 -44.76 32.50
CA VAL A 347 19.45 -46.05 31.90
C VAL A 347 20.54 -45.79 30.85
N VAL A 348 20.33 -44.88 29.90
CA VAL A 348 21.33 -44.54 28.87
C VAL A 348 22.63 -44.02 29.51
N SER A 349 22.52 -43.14 30.51
CA SER A 349 23.68 -42.60 31.24
C SER A 349 24.47 -43.71 31.93
N LEU A 350 23.80 -44.66 32.57
CA LEU A 350 24.44 -45.80 33.21
C LEU A 350 25.13 -46.71 32.18
N LEU A 351 24.44 -47.06 31.08
CA LEU A 351 24.99 -47.89 30.00
C LEU A 351 26.22 -47.24 29.32
N LYS A 352 26.23 -45.91 29.18
CA LYS A 352 27.39 -45.13 28.71
C LYS A 352 28.52 -45.05 29.74
N SER A 353 28.21 -45.05 31.04
CA SER A 353 29.21 -45.05 32.13
C SER A 353 29.85 -46.41 32.42
N GLY A 354 29.30 -47.48 31.84
CA GLY A 354 29.81 -48.84 31.91
C GLY A 354 29.23 -49.66 33.07
N ILE A 355 28.65 -50.82 32.74
CA ILE A 355 28.01 -51.75 33.68
C ILE A 355 28.81 -53.05 33.84
N SER A 356 28.90 -53.57 35.07
CA SER A 356 29.51 -54.87 35.37
C SER A 356 28.42 -55.94 35.53
N ILE A 357 27.82 -56.35 34.41
CA ILE A 357 26.76 -57.36 34.35
C ILE A 357 27.12 -58.37 33.26
N GLN A 358 27.02 -59.66 33.57
CA GLN A 358 27.21 -60.75 32.61
C GLN A 358 26.01 -60.81 31.65
N PHE A 359 26.28 -61.03 30.36
CA PHE A 359 25.26 -61.18 29.33
C PHE A 359 25.13 -62.67 28.97
N ASP A 360 24.02 -63.27 29.38
CA ASP A 360 23.72 -64.70 29.17
C ASP A 360 22.84 -64.91 27.94
N CYS A 361 22.23 -63.84 27.43
CA CYS A 361 21.44 -63.81 26.19
C CYS A 361 21.95 -62.73 25.24
N THR A 362 21.73 -62.92 23.93
CA THR A 362 22.05 -61.91 22.91
C THR A 362 21.12 -60.70 23.01
N LYS A 363 19.82 -60.91 23.28
CA LYS A 363 18.86 -59.82 23.51
C LYS A 363 18.83 -59.44 24.99
N LEU A 364 18.99 -58.15 25.27
CA LEU A 364 19.09 -57.58 26.61
C LEU A 364 18.08 -56.43 26.76
N LEU A 365 17.08 -56.58 27.63
CA LEU A 365 16.15 -55.50 27.96
C LEU A 365 16.55 -54.85 29.27
N PHE A 366 17.16 -53.67 29.21
CA PHE A 366 17.53 -52.89 30.40
C PHE A 366 16.35 -52.07 30.88
N VAL A 367 15.81 -52.38 32.06
CA VAL A 367 14.57 -51.81 32.59
C VAL A 367 14.78 -51.08 33.92
N TYR A 368 14.02 -50.00 34.11
CA TYR A 368 13.72 -49.46 35.44
C TYR A 368 12.25 -49.71 35.79
N LYS A 369 11.95 -49.74 37.10
CA LYS A 369 10.64 -50.15 37.62
C LYS A 369 9.82 -48.97 38.12
N VAL A 370 8.57 -48.89 37.68
CA VAL A 370 7.53 -48.00 38.23
C VAL A 370 6.33 -48.87 38.60
N ASP A 371 6.03 -48.97 39.89
CA ASP A 371 5.00 -49.85 40.47
C ASP A 371 5.08 -51.32 39.99
N SER A 372 4.21 -51.74 39.09
CA SER A 372 4.19 -53.10 38.50
C SER A 372 4.60 -53.13 37.02
N ILE A 373 5.10 -51.99 36.50
CA ILE A 373 5.48 -51.78 35.10
C ILE A 373 7.00 -51.62 35.02
N LEU A 374 7.60 -52.26 34.02
CA LEU A 374 9.00 -52.14 33.67
C LEU A 374 9.09 -51.37 32.37
N ASN A 375 9.79 -50.23 32.38
CA ASN A 375 10.07 -49.42 31.19
C ASN A 375 11.55 -49.60 30.86
N GLY A 376 11.89 -49.85 29.59
CA GLY A 376 13.28 -50.13 29.25
C GLY A 376 13.62 -50.09 27.77
N LEU A 377 14.91 -50.22 27.50
CA LEU A 377 15.51 -50.19 26.18
C LEU A 377 16.02 -51.58 25.81
N LEU A 378 15.64 -52.06 24.62
CA LEU A 378 16.13 -53.33 24.09
C LEU A 378 17.46 -53.09 23.38
N CYS A 379 18.50 -53.76 23.86
CA CYS A 379 19.85 -53.76 23.28
C CYS A 379 20.21 -55.18 22.81
N SER A 380 21.15 -55.27 21.88
CA SER A 380 21.91 -56.49 21.62
C SER A 380 23.19 -56.51 22.46
N SER A 381 23.69 -57.69 22.83
CA SER A 381 25.01 -57.85 23.43
C SER A 381 26.14 -57.31 22.51
N THR A 382 25.89 -57.24 21.20
CA THR A 382 26.80 -56.66 20.20
C THR A 382 26.90 -55.13 20.25
N ASP A 383 25.99 -54.46 20.95
CA ASP A 383 25.93 -53.00 21.05
C ASP A 383 26.93 -52.44 22.08
N PHE A 384 27.63 -53.34 22.78
CA PHE A 384 28.57 -53.03 23.86
C PHE A 384 30.02 -53.31 23.48
N GLU A 385 30.94 -52.59 24.14
CA GLU A 385 32.38 -52.86 24.18
C GLU A 385 32.79 -53.17 25.63
N CYS A 386 33.61 -54.22 25.82
CA CYS A 386 34.09 -54.60 27.14
C CYS A 386 35.50 -54.06 27.37
N THR A 387 35.68 -53.27 28.44
CA THR A 387 37.00 -52.85 28.94
C THR A 387 37.01 -52.93 30.47
N ASN A 388 38.07 -53.49 31.05
CA ASN A 388 38.27 -53.62 32.50
C ASN A 388 37.04 -54.20 33.24
N ASP A 389 36.50 -55.33 32.75
CA ASP A 389 35.33 -56.03 33.31
C ASP A 389 34.05 -55.16 33.43
N LYS A 390 33.93 -54.17 32.53
CA LYS A 390 32.74 -53.34 32.33
C LYS A 390 32.33 -53.32 30.86
N ASN A 391 31.04 -53.46 30.62
CA ASN A 391 30.40 -53.34 29.32
C ASN A 391 29.88 -51.90 29.14
N PHE A 392 30.39 -51.19 28.13
CA PHE A 392 30.03 -49.82 27.78
C PHE A 392 29.23 -49.81 26.48
N LEU A 393 28.15 -49.04 26.42
CA LEU A 393 27.39 -48.87 25.19
C LEU A 393 28.23 -48.14 24.13
N LYS A 394 28.33 -48.69 22.92
CA LYS A 394 29.12 -48.13 21.83
C LYS A 394 28.66 -46.73 21.43
N SER A 395 29.61 -45.86 21.11
CA SER A 395 29.32 -44.51 20.57
C SER A 395 28.57 -44.53 19.23
N THR A 396 28.63 -45.65 18.50
CA THR A 396 27.90 -45.87 17.24
C THR A 396 26.42 -46.24 17.44
N VAL A 397 25.94 -46.39 18.68
CA VAL A 397 24.54 -46.74 18.99
C VAL A 397 23.78 -45.44 19.26
N TYR A 398 23.14 -44.92 18.22
CA TYR A 398 22.45 -43.63 18.25
C TYR A 398 21.03 -43.71 18.80
N THR A 399 20.37 -44.87 18.66
CA THR A 399 18.97 -45.10 19.02
C THR A 399 18.74 -46.51 19.55
N LEU A 400 17.77 -46.69 20.45
CA LEU A 400 17.37 -48.00 20.98
C LEU A 400 15.83 -48.15 21.03
N PRO A 401 15.26 -49.33 20.69
CA PRO A 401 13.82 -49.58 20.82
C PRO A 401 13.34 -49.54 22.28
N GLN A 402 12.29 -48.74 22.54
CA GLN A 402 11.67 -48.62 23.85
C GLN A 402 10.52 -49.61 24.01
N TYR A 403 10.52 -50.35 25.12
CA TYR A 403 9.44 -51.27 25.48
C TYR A 403 8.90 -51.01 26.89
N ARG A 404 7.64 -51.40 27.10
CA ARG A 404 6.94 -51.35 28.38
C ARG A 404 6.28 -52.71 28.63
N ILE A 405 6.79 -53.44 29.62
CA ILE A 405 6.29 -54.78 29.99
C ILE A 405 5.80 -54.80 31.44
N LYS A 406 4.98 -55.78 31.82
CA LYS A 406 4.56 -55.94 33.23
C LYS A 406 5.59 -56.79 33.97
N LEU A 407 5.72 -56.59 35.28
CA LEU A 407 6.54 -57.45 36.13
C LEU A 407 6.08 -58.91 36.11
N SER A 408 4.78 -59.17 35.88
CA SER A 408 4.19 -60.49 35.65
C SER A 408 4.61 -61.18 34.35
N ASP A 409 5.35 -60.48 33.50
CA ASP A 409 5.79 -60.95 32.19
C ASP A 409 7.28 -61.33 32.19
N VAL A 410 7.91 -61.28 33.36
CA VAL A 410 9.28 -61.72 33.62
C VAL A 410 9.25 -63.01 34.45
N ILE A 411 9.98 -64.02 34.01
CA ILE A 411 10.18 -65.29 34.73
C ILE A 411 11.68 -65.50 34.99
N GLU A 412 12.02 -66.34 35.95
CA GLU A 412 13.42 -66.65 36.28
C GLU A 412 13.71 -68.12 35.93
N LEU A 413 14.69 -68.36 35.05
CA LEU A 413 15.16 -69.68 34.68
C LEU A 413 16.67 -69.77 34.96
N ALA A 414 17.08 -70.77 35.77
CA ALA A 414 18.48 -71.01 36.15
C ALA A 414 19.24 -69.75 36.64
N GLY A 415 18.56 -68.88 37.40
CA GLY A 415 19.11 -67.64 37.97
C GLY A 415 19.07 -66.41 37.04
N ILE A 416 18.60 -66.57 35.80
CA ILE A 416 18.50 -65.49 34.81
C ILE A 416 17.03 -65.08 34.65
N LYS A 417 16.76 -63.78 34.78
CA LYS A 417 15.45 -63.19 34.48
C LYS A 417 15.28 -63.07 32.98
N ILE A 418 14.22 -63.65 32.44
CA ILE A 418 13.87 -63.58 31.01
C ILE A 418 12.44 -63.07 30.81
N TYR A 419 12.19 -62.46 29.65
CA TYR A 419 10.84 -62.12 29.21
C TYR A 419 10.11 -63.41 28.79
N LYS A 420 8.84 -63.56 29.21
CA LYS A 420 8.09 -64.83 29.03
C LYS A 420 7.59 -65.09 27.60
N TYR A 421 7.73 -64.14 26.68
CA TYR A 421 7.37 -64.32 25.27
C TYR A 421 8.63 -64.23 24.41
N VAL A 422 8.68 -65.00 23.31
CA VAL A 422 9.83 -65.00 22.39
C VAL A 422 10.00 -63.69 21.62
N SER A 423 8.94 -62.90 21.46
CA SER A 423 8.94 -61.60 20.78
C SER A 423 8.16 -60.56 21.58
N PHE A 424 8.52 -59.28 21.42
CA PHE A 424 7.84 -58.14 22.04
C PHE A 424 6.78 -57.48 21.14
N GLY A 425 6.78 -57.81 19.84
CA GLY A 425 6.01 -57.05 18.84
C GLY A 425 6.64 -55.68 18.54
N ILE A 426 5.82 -54.71 18.12
CA ILE A 426 6.26 -53.36 17.75
C ILE A 426 6.69 -52.59 19.01
N PRO A 427 7.85 -51.90 19.01
CA PRO A 427 8.25 -51.05 20.14
C PRO A 427 7.31 -49.87 20.32
N LEU A 428 7.25 -49.35 21.55
CA LEU A 428 6.43 -48.17 21.89
C LEU A 428 6.90 -46.92 21.16
N SER A 429 8.21 -46.80 20.96
CA SER A 429 8.92 -45.68 20.36
C SER A 429 10.39 -46.06 20.16
N ILE A 430 11.13 -45.21 19.43
CA ILE A 430 12.59 -45.27 19.37
C ILE A 430 13.15 -44.19 20.31
N PHE A 431 13.98 -44.59 21.27
CA PHE A 431 14.63 -43.68 22.20
C PHE A 431 15.96 -43.18 21.63
N GLN A 432 16.19 -41.88 21.66
CA GLN A 432 17.44 -41.27 21.20
C GLN A 432 18.50 -41.42 22.30
N VAL A 433 19.57 -42.16 21.99
CA VAL A 433 20.68 -42.44 22.90
C VAL A 433 21.74 -41.35 22.80
N CYS A 434 21.98 -40.83 21.59
CA CYS A 434 22.93 -39.77 21.30
C CYS A 434 22.23 -38.56 20.72
N ASP A 435 22.67 -37.37 21.13
CA ASP A 435 22.19 -36.10 20.58
C ASP A 435 22.46 -36.03 19.06
N PRO A 436 21.48 -35.67 18.21
CA PRO A 436 21.65 -35.61 16.77
C PRO A 436 22.80 -34.71 16.30
N TYR A 437 23.06 -33.60 17.00
CA TYR A 437 24.13 -32.67 16.65
C TYR A 437 25.51 -33.21 17.08
N GLU A 438 25.62 -33.93 18.18
CA GLU A 438 26.86 -34.66 18.53
C GLU A 438 27.13 -35.85 17.59
N ALA A 439 26.09 -36.48 17.03
CA ALA A 439 26.23 -37.48 15.98
C ALA A 439 26.69 -36.86 14.65
N VAL A 440 26.07 -35.75 14.21
CA VAL A 440 26.52 -34.97 13.04
C VAL A 440 27.97 -34.52 13.22
N LYS A 441 28.30 -33.95 14.38
CA LYS A 441 29.64 -33.50 14.76
C LYS A 441 30.67 -34.64 14.76
N SER A 442 30.35 -35.81 15.31
CA SER A 442 31.27 -36.96 15.33
C SER A 442 31.46 -37.58 13.94
N LEU A 443 30.41 -37.68 13.12
CA LEU A 443 30.51 -38.05 11.70
C LEU A 443 31.40 -37.08 10.92
N ILE A 444 31.22 -35.78 11.09
CA ILE A 444 32.05 -34.75 10.46
C ILE A 444 33.50 -34.87 10.95
N ILE A 445 33.76 -34.89 12.27
CA ILE A 445 35.10 -35.03 12.86
C ILE A 445 35.81 -36.30 12.36
N SER A 446 35.09 -37.41 12.17
CA SER A 446 35.68 -38.65 11.64
C SER A 446 36.24 -38.51 10.22
N ARG A 447 35.70 -37.57 9.42
CA ARG A 447 36.20 -37.22 8.09
C ARG A 447 37.35 -36.18 8.15
N PHE A 448 37.48 -35.42 9.24
CA PHE A 448 38.63 -34.54 9.56
C PHE A 448 39.79 -35.30 10.22
N THR A 449 40.41 -36.25 9.51
CA THR A 449 41.64 -36.89 10.01
C THR A 449 42.87 -35.99 9.82
N ASN A 450 43.84 -36.11 10.73
CA ASN A 450 45.10 -35.34 10.73
C ASN A 450 45.92 -35.43 9.43
N THR A 451 45.65 -36.42 8.57
CA THR A 451 46.26 -36.56 7.25
C THR A 451 45.81 -35.43 6.31
N ASN A 452 44.51 -35.11 6.28
CA ASN A 452 43.93 -34.07 5.43
C ASN A 452 44.36 -32.67 5.88
N LEU A 453 44.53 -32.46 7.19
CA LEU A 453 44.93 -31.18 7.78
C LEU A 453 46.39 -30.80 7.50
N ARG A 454 47.24 -31.75 7.08
CA ARG A 454 48.69 -31.52 6.85
C ARG A 454 49.04 -31.06 5.43
N GLU A 455 48.14 -31.17 4.46
CA GLU A 455 48.43 -30.76 3.07
C GLU A 455 48.32 -29.24 2.83
N TYR A 456 47.69 -28.46 3.73
CA TYR A 456 47.17 -27.12 3.37
C TYR A 456 47.65 -25.87 4.14
N GLY A 457 48.59 -25.95 5.12
CA GLY A 457 49.45 -24.81 5.50
C GLY A 457 48.85 -23.52 6.12
N LEU A 458 48.45 -23.61 7.40
CA LEU A 458 47.81 -22.65 8.34
C LEU A 458 48.12 -21.11 8.32
N SER A 459 47.34 -20.21 7.68
CA SER A 459 47.37 -18.71 7.78
C SER A 459 46.15 -17.89 7.24
N LYS A 460 45.18 -17.49 8.12
CA LYS A 460 43.98 -16.60 7.99
C LYS A 460 42.97 -16.83 6.84
N LYS A 461 43.39 -17.24 5.64
CA LYS A 461 42.47 -17.66 4.55
C LYS A 461 41.70 -18.94 4.89
N GLU A 462 42.10 -19.70 5.91
CA GLU A 462 41.51 -21.02 6.16
C GLU A 462 40.32 -21.05 7.10
N VAL A 463 39.95 -19.94 7.75
CA VAL A 463 38.59 -19.87 8.32
C VAL A 463 37.58 -19.95 7.16
N GLN A 464 37.83 -19.20 6.08
CA GLN A 464 37.02 -19.27 4.86
C GLN A 464 37.23 -20.59 4.09
N HIS A 465 38.44 -21.16 4.05
CA HIS A 465 38.66 -22.45 3.38
C HIS A 465 38.01 -23.62 4.12
N CYS A 466 38.06 -23.67 5.46
CA CYS A 466 37.30 -24.62 6.26
C CYS A 466 35.79 -24.44 6.09
N ARG A 467 35.30 -23.19 5.99
CA ARG A 467 33.88 -22.89 5.73
C ARG A 467 33.45 -23.43 4.36
N ASN A 468 34.20 -23.13 3.30
CA ASN A 468 33.94 -23.64 1.96
C ASN A 468 34.00 -25.18 1.93
N TYR A 469 35.02 -25.79 2.54
CA TYR A 469 35.17 -27.25 2.58
C TYR A 469 34.05 -27.94 3.36
N LEU A 470 33.57 -27.36 4.48
CA LEU A 470 32.40 -27.86 5.22
C LEU A 470 31.12 -27.83 4.38
N MET A 471 30.96 -26.83 3.51
CA MET A 471 29.84 -26.72 2.57
C MET A 471 29.98 -27.69 1.37
N ASP A 472 31.21 -27.99 0.95
CA ASP A 472 31.52 -28.91 -0.15
C ASP A 472 31.51 -30.41 0.26
N VAL A 473 31.42 -30.74 1.56
CA VAL A 473 31.27 -32.14 2.00
C VAL A 473 29.98 -32.72 1.41
N PRO A 474 30.02 -33.86 0.68
CA PRO A 474 28.82 -34.46 0.09
C PRO A 474 27.78 -34.83 1.14
N THR A 475 26.79 -33.95 1.33
CA THR A 475 25.76 -34.08 2.36
C THR A 475 24.85 -35.28 2.08
N GLN A 476 24.59 -35.64 0.82
CA GLN A 476 23.76 -36.80 0.46
C GLN A 476 24.16 -38.11 1.16
N THR A 477 25.47 -38.40 1.30
CA THR A 477 25.92 -39.62 1.99
C THR A 477 25.67 -39.54 3.49
N ILE A 478 25.88 -38.36 4.09
CA ILE A 478 25.66 -38.10 5.52
C ILE A 478 24.16 -38.12 5.84
N ILE A 479 23.31 -37.57 4.96
CA ILE A 479 21.84 -37.65 5.05
C ILE A 479 21.39 -39.11 5.01
N GLN A 480 21.91 -39.92 4.09
CA GLN A 480 21.59 -41.34 4.02
C GLN A 480 22.05 -42.10 5.28
N GLU A 481 23.27 -41.84 5.77
CA GLU A 481 23.80 -42.42 7.01
C GLU A 481 22.96 -42.01 8.23
N LEU A 482 22.54 -40.74 8.34
CA LEU A 482 21.68 -40.23 9.43
C LEU A 482 20.24 -40.74 9.34
N THR A 483 19.64 -40.76 8.15
CA THR A 483 18.31 -41.35 7.91
C THR A 483 18.29 -42.84 8.26
N LEU A 484 19.39 -43.56 8.06
CA LEU A 484 19.53 -44.96 8.50
C LEU A 484 19.80 -45.08 10.01
N ALA A 485 20.61 -44.21 10.60
CA ALA A 485 21.02 -44.28 12.01
C ALA A 485 19.99 -43.72 13.01
N TYR A 486 19.22 -42.70 12.62
CA TYR A 486 18.20 -42.04 13.43
C TYR A 486 16.76 -42.35 12.96
N ASN A 487 16.59 -43.09 11.86
CA ASN A 487 15.29 -43.46 11.26
C ASN A 487 14.36 -42.25 11.01
N CYS A 488 14.94 -41.09 10.73
CA CYS A 488 14.23 -39.84 10.46
C CYS A 488 14.11 -39.59 8.94
N SER A 489 13.15 -38.75 8.53
CA SER A 489 12.98 -38.42 7.12
C SER A 489 14.24 -37.75 6.54
N ASN A 490 14.49 -37.87 5.23
CA ASN A 490 15.59 -37.14 4.57
C ASN A 490 15.51 -35.62 4.84
N LYS A 491 14.30 -35.07 4.98
CA LYS A 491 14.08 -33.67 5.33
C LYS A 491 14.56 -33.37 6.76
N THR A 492 14.23 -34.22 7.72
CA THR A 492 14.66 -34.09 9.13
C THR A 492 16.17 -34.28 9.29
N ALA A 493 16.78 -35.21 8.56
CA ALA A 493 18.23 -35.36 8.51
C ALA A 493 18.92 -34.12 7.91
N GLN A 494 18.33 -33.54 6.85
CA GLN A 494 18.78 -32.26 6.28
C GLN A 494 18.62 -31.11 7.29
N GLU A 495 17.53 -31.06 8.05
CA GLU A 495 17.30 -30.04 9.10
C GLU A 495 18.37 -30.13 10.21
N TYR A 496 18.78 -31.31 10.66
CA TYR A 496 19.88 -31.46 11.63
C TYR A 496 21.23 -31.02 11.06
N ILE A 497 21.54 -31.35 9.81
CA ILE A 497 22.77 -30.88 9.13
C ILE A 497 22.73 -29.36 8.96
N ASN A 498 21.63 -28.79 8.48
CA ASN A 498 21.48 -27.35 8.28
C ASN A 498 21.54 -26.59 9.61
N GLY A 499 20.96 -27.14 10.69
CA GLY A 499 21.06 -26.60 12.03
C GLY A 499 22.50 -26.62 12.56
N PHE A 500 23.25 -27.71 12.32
CA PHE A 500 24.67 -27.78 12.64
C PHE A 500 25.52 -26.78 11.83
N ILE A 501 25.27 -26.66 10.52
CA ILE A 501 25.95 -25.70 9.65
C ILE A 501 25.63 -24.26 10.09
N SER A 502 24.37 -23.95 10.40
CA SER A 502 23.96 -22.64 10.94
C SER A 502 24.61 -22.33 12.28
N LEU A 503 24.74 -23.34 13.17
CA LEU A 503 25.47 -23.19 14.43
C LEU A 503 26.96 -22.95 14.19
N ALA A 504 27.59 -23.70 13.27
CA ALA A 504 28.98 -23.53 12.89
C ALA A 504 29.23 -22.17 12.25
N ASP A 505 28.36 -21.72 11.34
CA ASP A 505 28.40 -20.39 10.75
C ASP A 505 28.24 -19.30 11.82
N LYS A 506 27.32 -19.45 12.79
CA LYS A 506 27.18 -18.51 13.92
C LYS A 506 28.44 -18.44 14.80
N TYR A 507 29.13 -19.57 15.01
CA TYR A 507 30.41 -19.58 15.72
C TYR A 507 31.58 -19.04 14.89
N LEU A 508 31.60 -19.26 13.57
CA LEU A 508 32.71 -18.90 12.66
C LEU A 508 32.60 -17.50 12.04
N SER A 509 31.40 -16.90 12.01
CA SER A 509 31.15 -15.53 11.52
C SER A 509 31.31 -14.45 12.58
N ALA A 510 31.45 -14.81 13.85
CA ALA A 510 31.69 -13.85 14.92
C ALA A 510 33.09 -13.21 14.77
N SER A 511 33.11 -11.89 14.60
CA SER A 511 34.30 -11.03 14.64
C SER A 511 35.10 -11.16 15.96
N ASP A 512 34.50 -11.79 16.97
CA ASP A 512 35.15 -12.16 18.23
C ASP A 512 36.23 -13.24 18.11
N ILE A 513 36.32 -14.05 17.05
CA ILE A 513 37.42 -15.04 16.94
C ILE A 513 38.78 -14.34 16.82
N ASP A 514 38.91 -13.40 15.87
CA ASP A 514 40.13 -12.60 15.73
C ASP A 514 40.38 -11.80 17.02
N THR A 515 39.35 -11.14 17.55
CA THR A 515 39.47 -10.29 18.74
C THR A 515 39.85 -11.08 19.99
N ALA A 516 39.30 -12.29 20.21
CA ALA A 516 39.62 -13.13 21.37
C ALA A 516 40.96 -13.87 21.25
N ILE A 517 41.41 -14.21 20.04
CA ILE A 517 42.73 -14.78 19.79
C ILE A 517 43.82 -13.70 19.95
N ILE A 518 43.62 -12.52 19.37
CA ILE A 518 44.52 -11.38 19.55
C ILE A 518 44.54 -10.93 21.01
N SER A 519 43.37 -10.82 21.66
CA SER A 519 43.27 -10.49 23.09
C SER A 519 43.98 -11.52 23.97
N ARG A 520 43.86 -12.83 23.70
CA ARG A 520 44.66 -13.86 24.42
C ARG A 520 46.15 -13.78 24.13
N ALA A 521 46.56 -13.52 22.89
CA ALA A 521 47.97 -13.39 22.51
C ALA A 521 48.63 -12.17 23.19
N ILE A 522 47.90 -11.05 23.26
CA ILE A 522 48.30 -9.82 23.94
C ILE A 522 48.27 -10.00 25.47
N GLN A 523 47.22 -10.60 26.05
CA GLN A 523 47.16 -10.90 27.49
C GLN A 523 48.23 -11.91 27.94
N GLY A 524 48.66 -12.79 27.04
CA GLY A 524 49.74 -13.75 27.30
C GLY A 524 51.15 -13.15 27.24
N ASN A 525 51.33 -11.93 26.73
CA ASN A 525 52.63 -11.28 26.59
C ASN A 525 52.57 -9.80 27.02
N ALA A 526 52.91 -9.55 28.29
CA ALA A 526 52.88 -8.22 28.88
C ALA A 526 53.81 -7.20 28.20
N GLU A 527 54.97 -7.63 27.69
CA GLU A 527 55.90 -6.74 26.97
C GLU A 527 55.30 -6.28 25.63
N LEU A 528 54.59 -7.17 24.93
CA LEU A 528 53.92 -6.84 23.67
C LEU A 528 52.69 -5.93 23.88
N LEU A 529 51.93 -6.16 24.96
CA LEU A 529 50.81 -5.30 25.37
C LEU A 529 51.25 -3.85 25.61
N ASP A 530 52.34 -3.65 26.35
CA ASP A 530 52.82 -2.30 26.66
C ASP A 530 53.47 -1.64 25.43
N LEU A 531 54.18 -2.40 24.58
CA LEU A 531 54.70 -1.88 23.31
C LEU A 531 53.57 -1.38 22.39
N CYS A 532 52.50 -2.17 22.21
CA CYS A 532 51.36 -1.80 21.38
C CYS A 532 50.60 -0.58 21.94
N LYS A 533 50.39 -0.50 23.26
CA LYS A 533 49.77 0.69 23.88
C LYS A 533 50.61 1.94 23.66
N GLN A 534 51.93 1.83 23.82
CA GLN A 534 52.85 2.95 23.69
C GLN A 534 52.85 3.45 22.24
N GLN A 535 52.95 2.53 21.27
CA GLN A 535 52.92 2.88 19.85
C GLN A 535 51.59 3.52 19.42
N LEU A 536 50.44 2.95 19.84
CA LEU A 536 49.11 3.56 19.60
C LEU A 536 48.97 4.95 20.26
N THR A 537 49.54 5.14 21.45
CA THR A 537 49.49 6.43 22.15
C THR A 537 50.33 7.49 21.45
N ASP A 538 51.47 7.10 20.89
CA ASP A 538 52.39 8.01 20.21
C ASP A 538 51.91 8.33 18.78
N GLU A 539 51.39 7.33 18.05
CA GLU A 539 50.76 7.53 16.73
C GLU A 539 49.49 8.40 16.84
N TRP A 540 48.59 8.12 17.79
CA TRP A 540 47.40 8.97 18.02
C TRP A 540 47.75 10.42 18.35
N LYS A 541 48.79 10.65 19.16
CA LYS A 541 49.26 12.02 19.46
C LYS A 541 49.75 12.73 18.21
N VAL A 542 50.57 12.09 17.39
CA VAL A 542 51.12 12.70 16.16
C VAL A 542 50.01 13.00 15.14
N GLU A 543 49.03 12.09 14.97
CA GLU A 543 47.92 12.32 14.04
C GLU A 543 46.96 13.43 14.49
N ASN A 544 46.77 13.60 15.80
CA ASN A 544 45.80 14.54 16.36
C ASN A 544 46.42 15.86 16.86
N GLU A 545 47.76 15.99 16.89
CA GLU A 545 48.50 17.20 17.32
C GLU A 545 47.98 18.47 16.61
N LYS A 546 47.87 18.43 15.28
CA LYS A 546 47.37 19.57 14.49
C LYS A 546 45.91 19.90 14.77
N GLN A 547 45.07 18.91 15.05
CA GLN A 547 43.66 19.13 15.37
C GLN A 547 43.49 19.72 16.78
N LEU A 548 44.33 19.30 17.73
CA LEU A 548 44.41 19.88 19.07
C LEU A 548 44.88 21.34 19.03
N ASP A 549 45.97 21.64 18.30
CA ASP A 549 46.46 23.02 18.12
C ASP A 549 45.40 23.93 17.45
N GLU A 550 44.72 23.45 16.42
CA GLU A 550 43.63 24.20 15.76
C GLU A 550 42.42 24.39 16.68
N ALA A 551 42.07 23.39 17.50
CA ALA A 551 40.98 23.49 18.46
C ALA A 551 41.31 24.42 19.64
N GLU A 552 42.54 24.38 20.16
CA GLU A 552 43.01 25.26 21.22
C GLU A 552 43.15 26.72 20.73
N THR A 553 43.59 26.93 19.47
CA THR A 553 43.56 28.25 18.83
C THR A 553 42.14 28.77 18.71
N LYS A 554 41.20 27.97 18.15
CA LYS A 554 39.78 28.33 18.04
C LYS A 554 39.14 28.62 19.41
N LEU A 555 39.50 27.86 20.45
CA LEU A 555 39.03 28.07 21.82
C LEU A 555 39.52 29.42 22.37
N ASN A 556 40.79 29.75 22.19
CA ASN A 556 41.36 31.03 22.61
C ASN A 556 40.75 32.22 21.83
N ASP A 557 40.51 32.08 20.53
CA ASP A 557 39.80 33.08 19.72
C ASP A 557 38.37 33.32 20.25
N ILE A 558 37.63 32.24 20.54
CA ILE A 558 36.29 32.31 21.12
C ILE A 558 36.31 32.97 22.51
N LEU A 559 37.28 32.62 23.37
CA LEU A 559 37.42 33.24 24.70
C LEU A 559 37.70 34.75 24.60
N SER A 560 38.58 35.16 23.69
CA SER A 560 38.87 36.59 23.46
C SER A 560 37.64 37.35 22.91
N SER A 561 36.84 36.71 22.06
CA SER A 561 35.58 37.24 21.54
C SER A 561 34.53 37.39 22.65
N ILE A 562 34.44 36.42 23.57
CA ILE A 562 33.58 36.48 24.75
C ILE A 562 34.00 37.63 25.67
N GLU A 563 35.29 37.81 25.97
CA GLU A 563 35.76 38.96 26.78
C GLU A 563 35.43 40.31 26.11
N SER A 564 35.66 40.43 24.80
CA SER A 564 35.32 41.61 24.01
C SER A 564 33.83 41.93 24.06
N LYS A 565 32.96 40.93 23.84
CA LYS A 565 31.50 41.08 23.91
C LYS A 565 31.02 41.38 25.33
N GLN A 566 31.64 40.82 26.36
CA GLN A 566 31.32 41.13 27.75
C GLN A 566 31.69 42.58 28.11
N SER A 567 32.80 43.10 27.57
CA SER A 567 33.17 44.51 27.69
C SER A 567 32.16 45.43 26.98
N GLU A 568 31.75 45.08 25.76
CA GLU A 568 30.73 45.81 24.99
C GLU A 568 29.37 45.83 25.71
N ILE A 569 28.92 44.70 26.27
CA ILE A 569 27.71 44.60 27.09
C ILE A 569 27.80 45.50 28.34
N ASN A 570 28.96 45.57 28.99
CA ASN A 570 29.15 46.41 30.16
C ASN A 570 29.14 47.90 29.78
N GLN A 571 29.72 48.29 28.65
CA GLN A 571 29.65 49.67 28.14
C GLN A 571 28.20 50.05 27.79
N LEU A 572 27.46 49.19 27.09
CA LEU A 572 26.06 49.41 26.76
C LEU A 572 25.16 49.52 28.00
N LYS A 573 25.46 48.81 29.10
CA LYS A 573 24.78 49.00 30.39
C LYS A 573 25.03 50.39 30.98
N VAL A 574 26.28 50.87 30.96
CA VAL A 574 26.63 52.22 31.43
C VAL A 574 25.93 53.29 30.60
N ASP A 575 25.91 53.13 29.28
CA ASP A 575 25.26 54.09 28.37
C ASP A 575 23.73 54.08 28.52
N ARG A 576 23.12 52.91 28.72
CA ARG A 576 21.69 52.77 29.07
C ARG A 576 21.35 53.48 30.37
N ASP A 577 22.17 53.29 31.41
CA ASP A 577 21.92 53.86 32.73
C ASP A 577 22.09 55.40 32.70
N LYS A 578 23.05 55.90 31.91
CA LYS A 578 23.21 57.32 31.61
C LYS A 578 22.00 57.89 30.86
N LEU A 579 21.54 57.24 29.79
CA LEU A 579 20.33 57.64 29.05
C LEU A 579 19.07 57.62 29.93
N SER A 580 18.97 56.68 30.86
CA SER A 580 17.88 56.64 31.85
C SER A 580 17.92 57.83 32.81
N ALA A 581 19.12 58.25 33.25
CA ALA A 581 19.29 59.45 34.06
C ALA A 581 18.97 60.73 33.26
N GLU A 582 19.43 60.83 32.02
CA GLU A 582 19.13 61.96 31.12
C GLU A 582 17.62 62.04 30.81
N MET A 583 16.93 60.92 30.58
CA MET A 583 15.46 60.89 30.45
C MET A 583 14.76 61.39 31.72
N LYS A 584 15.17 60.93 32.91
CA LYS A 584 14.59 61.42 34.18
C LYS A 584 14.80 62.93 34.36
N GLN A 585 15.96 63.45 33.98
CA GLN A 585 16.27 64.88 34.04
C GLN A 585 15.45 65.68 33.01
N LEU A 586 15.30 65.18 31.78
CA LEU A 586 14.45 65.78 30.76
C LEU A 586 12.97 65.76 31.17
N GLN A 587 12.50 64.68 31.78
CA GLN A 587 11.11 64.56 32.24
C GLN A 587 10.82 65.49 33.43
N ALA A 588 11.76 65.64 34.38
CA ALA A 588 11.66 66.67 35.42
C ALA A 588 11.69 68.09 34.84
N THR A 589 12.50 68.34 33.80
CA THR A 589 12.56 69.62 33.10
C THR A 589 11.26 69.91 32.34
N LEU A 590 10.66 68.90 31.71
CA LEU A 590 9.35 69.00 31.04
C LEU A 590 8.26 69.36 32.05
N SER A 591 8.14 68.64 33.17
CA SER A 591 7.14 68.98 34.20
C SER A 591 7.35 70.38 34.79
N GLN A 592 8.60 70.82 34.96
CA GLN A 592 8.89 72.21 35.37
C GLN A 592 8.46 73.23 34.31
N ARG A 593 8.60 72.91 33.01
CA ARG A 593 8.18 73.77 31.89
C ARG A 593 6.67 73.79 31.69
N GLU A 594 5.99 72.67 31.88
CA GLU A 594 4.53 72.55 31.87
C GLU A 594 3.92 73.36 33.03
N GLN A 595 4.51 73.28 34.22
CA GLN A 595 4.09 74.07 35.37
C GLN A 595 4.32 75.59 35.13
N LEU A 596 5.45 75.98 34.55
CA LEU A 596 5.71 77.35 34.11
C LEU A 596 4.74 77.82 33.01
N ALA A 597 4.36 76.94 32.07
CA ALA A 597 3.38 77.26 31.04
C ALA A 597 1.99 77.51 31.64
N SER A 598 1.56 76.66 32.58
CA SER A 598 0.30 76.82 33.32
C SER A 598 0.25 78.11 34.18
N ASP A 599 1.34 78.46 34.85
CA ASP A 599 1.49 79.74 35.59
C ASP A 599 1.49 80.96 34.65
N VAL A 600 1.99 80.80 33.42
CA VAL A 600 1.96 81.84 32.39
C VAL A 600 0.57 81.98 31.77
N GLU A 601 -0.13 80.87 31.48
CA GLU A 601 -1.50 80.88 30.96
C GLU A 601 -2.51 81.47 31.96
N THR A 602 -2.36 81.19 33.26
CA THR A 602 -3.18 81.85 34.31
C THR A 602 -2.88 83.35 34.40
N LYS A 603 -1.60 83.77 34.34
CA LYS A 603 -1.24 85.21 34.27
C LYS A 603 -1.75 85.90 33.02
N ILE A 604 -1.65 85.26 31.85
CA ILE A 604 -2.11 85.81 30.57
C ILE A 604 -3.63 85.89 30.56
N SER A 605 -4.35 84.90 31.08
CA SER A 605 -5.82 84.95 31.21
C SER A 605 -6.27 86.12 32.09
N MET A 606 -5.62 86.34 33.24
CA MET A 606 -5.86 87.50 34.09
C MET A 606 -5.49 88.85 33.44
N GLN A 607 -4.57 88.88 32.47
CA GLN A 607 -4.24 90.09 31.72
C GLN A 607 -5.20 90.33 30.54
N ILE A 608 -5.64 89.28 29.82
CA ILE A 608 -6.58 89.37 28.70
C ILE A 608 -7.95 89.87 29.17
N GLU A 609 -8.43 89.42 30.33
CA GLU A 609 -9.68 89.91 30.91
C GLU A 609 -9.60 91.39 31.32
N LYS A 610 -8.39 91.88 31.62
CA LYS A 610 -8.11 93.29 31.94
C LYS A 610 -7.78 94.16 30.70
N ALA A 611 -7.55 93.55 29.54
CA ALA A 611 -7.16 94.20 28.29
C ALA A 611 -8.30 94.30 27.25
N LYS A 612 -9.41 93.57 27.42
CA LYS A 612 -10.62 93.67 26.56
C LYS A 612 -11.39 95.00 26.67
N GLN A 613 -10.86 95.98 27.40
CA GLN A 613 -11.53 97.24 27.74
C GLN A 613 -10.75 98.48 27.24
N ASN A 614 -10.15 98.43 26.04
CA ASN A 614 -9.84 99.62 25.22
C ASN A 614 -9.34 99.23 23.81
N ALA A 615 -9.40 100.20 22.88
CA ALA A 615 -8.83 100.13 21.54
C ALA A 615 -9.40 99.07 20.59
N ALA A 616 -10.72 99.16 20.33
CA ALA A 616 -11.31 98.77 19.04
C ALA A 616 -10.97 99.79 17.93
N ASP A 617 -9.75 100.33 17.95
CA ASP A 617 -9.29 101.39 17.06
C ASP A 617 -8.20 100.86 16.13
N PHE A 618 -8.18 101.44 14.92
CA PHE A 618 -7.18 101.21 13.88
C PHE A 618 -7.28 99.90 13.09
N ILE A 619 -8.38 99.83 12.34
CA ILE A 619 -8.34 99.46 10.92
C ILE A 619 -7.07 100.03 10.26
N SER A 620 -6.09 99.19 9.94
CA SER A 620 -5.05 99.53 8.96
C SER A 620 -4.37 98.29 8.39
N LYS A 621 -4.53 98.07 7.07
CA LYS A 621 -3.78 97.08 6.25
C LYS A 621 -4.09 95.63 6.63
N MET A 622 -5.21 95.02 6.18
CA MET A 622 -5.66 94.92 4.77
C MET A 622 -4.58 94.28 3.87
N ALA A 623 -4.72 92.96 3.67
CA ALA A 623 -4.34 92.09 2.55
C ALA A 623 -3.02 92.30 1.76
N PHE A 624 -2.27 91.21 1.50
CA PHE A 624 -2.33 90.47 0.20
C PHE A 624 -1.32 89.29 0.02
N VAL A 625 -1.69 88.36 -0.88
CA VAL A 625 -0.86 87.39 -1.68
C VAL A 625 -0.17 86.18 -1.02
N SER A 626 -0.76 85.00 -1.29
CA SER A 626 -0.27 83.75 -1.94
C SER A 626 1.10 83.05 -1.69
N THR A 627 1.00 81.72 -1.77
CA THR A 627 1.94 80.62 -2.18
C THR A 627 3.10 80.97 -3.15
N PRO A 628 4.23 80.20 -3.23
CA PRO A 628 4.18 78.76 -3.64
C PRO A 628 5.36 77.77 -3.33
N SER A 629 5.06 76.47 -3.55
CA SER A 629 5.85 75.41 -4.24
C SER A 629 7.31 74.98 -3.91
N SER A 630 7.47 73.65 -3.77
CA SER A 630 8.49 72.77 -4.42
C SER A 630 9.86 72.41 -3.80
N SER A 631 9.93 71.16 -3.29
CA SER A 631 10.68 70.02 -3.89
C SER A 631 12.01 69.50 -3.28
N VAL A 632 12.12 68.14 -3.25
CA VAL A 632 13.28 67.20 -3.05
C VAL A 632 13.99 67.29 -1.66
N VAL A 633 14.44 66.21 -0.98
CA VAL A 633 15.09 64.93 -1.40
C VAL A 633 14.62 63.68 -0.59
N ASN A 634 14.83 62.49 -1.19
CA ASN A 634 14.42 61.14 -0.76
C ASN A 634 15.24 60.46 0.38
N GLY A 635 14.68 59.36 0.92
CA GLY A 635 15.36 58.26 1.63
C GLY A 635 14.57 57.78 2.86
N THR A 636 14.13 56.53 3.03
CA THR A 636 14.34 55.28 2.26
C THR A 636 13.08 54.39 2.38
N GLN A 637 12.68 53.69 1.31
CA GLN A 637 11.51 52.79 1.32
C GLN A 637 11.90 51.35 1.73
N SER A 638 11.05 50.69 2.51
CA SER A 638 11.14 49.25 2.78
C SER A 638 10.66 48.45 1.56
N SER A 639 11.39 47.41 1.16
CA SER A 639 11.17 46.70 -0.11
C SER A 639 10.24 45.49 0.02
N THR A 640 9.12 45.50 -0.70
CA THR A 640 8.21 44.36 -0.90
C THR A 640 8.71 43.42 -2.01
N LYS A 641 9.99 43.04 -1.99
CA LYS A 641 10.62 42.31 -3.11
C LYS A 641 10.90 40.85 -2.75
N LEU A 642 10.52 39.94 -3.64
CA LEU A 642 10.79 38.51 -3.55
C LEU A 642 12.31 38.25 -3.51
N SER A 643 12.75 37.34 -2.64
CA SER A 643 14.13 36.84 -2.60
C SER A 643 14.20 35.40 -3.10
N VAL A 644 15.02 35.19 -4.12
CA VAL A 644 15.33 33.89 -4.71
C VAL A 644 16.81 33.60 -4.51
N PHE A 645 17.14 32.36 -4.12
CA PHE A 645 18.49 31.87 -3.91
C PHE A 645 18.64 30.52 -4.60
N ASN A 646 19.76 30.26 -5.26
CA ASN A 646 20.06 28.92 -5.75
C ASN A 646 21.02 28.25 -4.76
N SER A 647 20.62 27.12 -4.18
CA SER A 647 21.54 26.21 -3.50
C SER A 647 21.98 25.10 -4.45
N HIS A 648 23.16 24.56 -4.17
CA HIS A 648 23.78 23.48 -4.91
C HIS A 648 24.32 22.47 -3.89
N ILE A 649 24.25 21.19 -4.24
CA ILE A 649 24.92 20.11 -3.53
C ILE A 649 25.85 19.42 -4.54
N ASP A 650 27.09 19.15 -4.12
CA ASP A 650 28.06 18.48 -4.98
C ASP A 650 27.65 17.01 -5.15
N CYS A 651 27.49 16.57 -6.40
CA CYS A 651 27.09 15.20 -6.75
C CYS A 651 28.22 14.42 -7.44
N VAL A 652 28.09 13.10 -7.47
CA VAL A 652 28.90 12.18 -8.29
C VAL A 652 28.11 11.82 -9.55
N GLU A 653 28.72 11.93 -10.74
CA GLU A 653 28.11 11.43 -11.98
C GLU A 653 27.94 9.90 -11.91
N ASP A 654 26.70 9.43 -12.06
CA ASP A 654 26.35 8.01 -12.11
C ASP A 654 25.22 7.79 -13.12
N GLY A 655 25.27 6.69 -13.86
CA GLY A 655 24.21 6.22 -14.75
C GLY A 655 23.61 7.17 -15.81
N ASP A 656 22.56 6.65 -16.44
CA ASP A 656 21.63 7.34 -17.34
C ASP A 656 20.20 6.91 -16.92
N ILE A 657 19.19 7.78 -17.08
CA ILE A 657 17.78 7.48 -16.76
C ILE A 657 16.93 7.60 -18.03
N ASP A 658 16.26 6.51 -18.43
CA ASP A 658 15.36 6.45 -19.59
C ASP A 658 13.90 6.08 -19.27
N ASP A 659 13.62 5.47 -18.11
CA ASP A 659 12.27 5.15 -17.62
C ASP A 659 11.98 5.63 -16.19
N ILE A 660 10.70 5.52 -15.79
CA ILE A 660 10.18 6.14 -14.56
C ILE A 660 10.39 5.27 -13.33
N GLU A 661 10.48 3.96 -13.51
CA GLU A 661 10.91 3.02 -12.49
C GLU A 661 12.36 3.32 -12.07
N THR A 662 13.27 3.47 -13.03
CA THR A 662 14.68 3.84 -12.77
C THR A 662 14.79 5.20 -12.07
N PHE A 663 13.98 6.19 -12.47
CA PHE A 663 13.94 7.48 -11.76
C PHE A 663 13.50 7.35 -10.28
N GLU A 664 12.53 6.48 -9.98
CA GLU A 664 12.06 6.26 -8.61
C GLU A 664 13.08 5.50 -7.76
N ASP A 665 13.78 4.52 -8.34
CA ASP A 665 14.84 3.76 -7.69
C ASP A 665 16.05 4.66 -7.37
N GLU A 666 16.56 5.44 -8.33
CA GLU A 666 17.72 6.32 -8.13
C GLU A 666 17.42 7.53 -7.22
N LEU A 667 16.17 8.01 -7.21
CA LEU A 667 15.74 9.01 -6.23
C LEU A 667 15.62 8.41 -4.82
N SER A 668 15.15 7.15 -4.70
CA SER A 668 15.14 6.43 -3.43
C SER A 668 16.55 6.24 -2.88
N GLU A 669 17.49 5.77 -3.69
CA GLU A 669 18.89 5.57 -3.29
C GLU A 669 19.54 6.89 -2.82
N ASN A 670 19.25 8.01 -3.49
CA ASN A 670 19.70 9.34 -3.06
C ASN A 670 19.07 9.79 -1.71
N LEU A 671 17.83 9.39 -1.42
CA LEU A 671 17.20 9.64 -0.11
C LEU A 671 17.85 8.77 0.98
N THR A 672 18.15 7.50 0.71
CA THR A 672 18.90 6.63 1.62
C THR A 672 20.30 7.22 1.93
N ARG A 673 21.04 7.71 0.91
CA ARG A 673 22.33 8.41 1.11
C ARG A 673 22.22 9.69 1.93
N ALA A 674 21.08 10.37 1.87
CA ALA A 674 20.78 11.56 2.65
C ALA A 674 20.43 11.26 4.12
N GLY A 675 20.07 10.01 4.45
CA GLY A 675 19.80 9.55 5.81
C GLY A 675 18.37 9.03 6.05
N TYR A 676 17.55 8.84 5.03
CA TYR A 676 16.24 8.17 5.15
C TYR A 676 16.40 6.65 5.21
N ASP A 677 15.46 5.95 5.86
CA ASP A 677 15.35 4.49 5.74
C ASP A 677 14.84 4.05 4.35
N ASP A 678 15.08 2.79 3.99
CA ASP A 678 14.79 2.26 2.66
C ASP A 678 13.28 2.27 2.33
N ASP A 679 12.41 1.96 3.30
CA ASP A 679 10.96 1.88 3.10
C ASP A 679 10.37 3.29 2.85
N GLN A 680 10.82 4.29 3.63
CA GLN A 680 10.41 5.69 3.45
C GLN A 680 11.02 6.34 2.21
N SER A 681 12.25 5.98 1.83
CA SER A 681 12.88 6.49 0.61
C SER A 681 12.09 6.10 -0.65
N ILE A 682 11.61 4.86 -0.72
CA ILE A 682 10.76 4.37 -1.81
C ILE A 682 9.41 5.10 -1.83
N GLU A 683 8.77 5.30 -0.67
CA GLU A 683 7.45 5.96 -0.64
C GLU A 683 7.54 7.46 -0.98
N ILE A 684 8.60 8.15 -0.54
CA ILE A 684 8.88 9.54 -0.90
C ILE A 684 9.17 9.66 -2.41
N SER A 685 9.97 8.77 -3.00
CA SER A 685 10.26 8.82 -4.44
C SER A 685 9.00 8.60 -5.28
N GLN A 686 8.17 7.62 -4.93
CA GLN A 686 6.87 7.35 -5.55
C GLN A 686 5.88 8.51 -5.39
N ALA A 687 5.85 9.17 -4.23
CA ALA A 687 5.01 10.33 -3.95
C ALA A 687 5.38 11.54 -4.81
N ILE A 688 6.68 11.85 -4.91
CA ILE A 688 7.23 12.91 -5.77
C ILE A 688 6.89 12.61 -7.23
N SER A 689 7.24 11.40 -7.69
CA SER A 689 7.08 10.97 -9.08
C SER A 689 5.60 10.96 -9.52
N PHE A 690 4.67 10.59 -8.61
CA PHE A 690 3.22 10.70 -8.84
C PHE A 690 2.73 12.16 -8.85
N GLY A 691 3.28 13.03 -8.00
CA GLY A 691 2.95 14.46 -7.98
C GLY A 691 3.33 15.18 -9.27
N ILE A 692 4.49 14.87 -9.85
CA ILE A 692 4.91 15.39 -11.15
C ILE A 692 3.96 14.86 -12.25
N PHE A 693 3.63 13.56 -12.23
CA PHE A 693 2.68 12.95 -13.18
C PHE A 693 1.28 13.59 -13.14
N GLU A 694 0.69 13.82 -11.96
CA GLU A 694 -0.61 14.48 -11.82
C GLU A 694 -0.56 16.02 -11.97
N LYS A 695 0.64 16.62 -12.01
CA LYS A 695 0.89 18.07 -11.88
C LYS A 695 0.30 18.68 -10.60
N CYS A 696 0.42 17.95 -9.50
CA CYS A 696 -0.03 18.37 -8.17
C CYS A 696 1.12 18.99 -7.36
N PRO A 697 0.91 20.13 -6.67
CA PRO A 697 1.84 20.63 -5.66
C PRO A 697 2.26 19.56 -4.64
N LEU A 698 3.56 19.45 -4.39
CA LEU A 698 4.13 18.62 -3.34
C LEU A 698 4.26 19.49 -2.08
N ALA A 699 3.55 19.16 -1.00
CA ALA A 699 3.59 19.89 0.27
C ALA A 699 4.36 19.06 1.30
N ILE A 700 5.48 19.58 1.79
CA ILE A 700 6.43 18.86 2.65
C ILE A 700 6.48 19.53 4.02
N SER A 701 6.37 18.72 5.08
CA SER A 701 6.51 19.16 6.48
C SER A 701 7.93 19.62 6.78
N GLU A 702 8.80 18.70 7.17
CA GLU A 702 10.19 18.94 7.57
C GLU A 702 11.18 18.45 6.51
N ASN A 703 12.46 18.83 6.63
CA ASN A 703 13.56 18.44 5.72
C ASN A 703 13.28 18.70 4.22
N ALA A 704 12.39 19.64 3.88
CA ALA A 704 11.94 19.89 2.51
C ALA A 704 13.09 20.31 1.59
N LYS A 705 14.10 20.99 2.14
CA LYS A 705 15.35 21.31 1.45
C LYS A 705 16.18 20.08 1.07
N LEU A 706 16.29 19.09 1.96
CA LEU A 706 17.08 17.89 1.71
C LEU A 706 16.43 17.03 0.62
N ILE A 707 15.11 16.84 0.70
CA ILE A 707 14.31 16.15 -0.33
C ILE A 707 14.42 16.89 -1.68
N ALA A 708 14.36 18.22 -1.68
CA ALA A 708 14.58 19.02 -2.89
C ALA A 708 16.00 18.82 -3.49
N GLN A 709 17.02 18.70 -2.65
CA GLN A 709 18.40 18.45 -3.08
C GLN A 709 18.58 17.04 -3.65
N CYS A 710 17.94 16.02 -3.08
CA CYS A 710 17.95 14.66 -3.64
C CYS A 710 17.28 14.63 -5.03
N LEU A 711 16.12 15.27 -5.18
CA LEU A 711 15.43 15.40 -6.46
C LEU A 711 16.25 16.19 -7.50
N ALA A 712 16.91 17.26 -7.07
CA ALA A 712 17.77 18.07 -7.93
C ALA A 712 19.04 17.32 -8.34
N ALA A 713 19.62 16.49 -7.46
CA ALA A 713 20.76 15.63 -7.77
C ALA A 713 20.43 14.74 -8.98
N VAL A 714 19.27 14.07 -8.94
CA VAL A 714 18.78 13.21 -10.02
C VAL A 714 18.57 13.99 -11.33
N LEU A 715 17.95 15.18 -11.29
CA LEU A 715 17.42 15.83 -12.50
C LEU A 715 18.25 16.95 -13.11
N ASN A 716 19.12 17.61 -12.34
CA ASN A 716 19.86 18.78 -12.80
C ASN A 716 21.24 18.97 -12.15
N GLY A 717 21.81 17.90 -11.59
CA GLY A 717 23.12 17.95 -10.94
C GLY A 717 23.11 18.76 -9.64
N GLY A 718 22.05 18.64 -8.84
CA GLY A 718 22.03 19.10 -7.44
C GLY A 718 21.63 20.55 -7.21
N THR A 719 21.07 21.25 -8.21
CA THR A 719 20.73 22.68 -8.10
C THR A 719 19.25 22.93 -7.78
N VAL A 720 18.97 23.50 -6.61
CA VAL A 720 17.62 23.87 -6.15
C VAL A 720 17.45 25.39 -6.17
N SER A 721 16.36 25.88 -6.76
CA SER A 721 15.94 27.29 -6.66
C SER A 721 15.02 27.49 -5.46
N GLU A 722 15.52 28.08 -4.38
CA GLU A 722 14.78 28.41 -3.17
C GLU A 722 14.14 29.81 -3.28
N VAL A 723 12.82 29.86 -3.07
CA VAL A 723 11.97 31.04 -3.27
C VAL A 723 11.27 31.38 -1.96
N PHE A 724 11.58 32.53 -1.36
CA PHE A 724 11.01 32.92 -0.05
C PHE A 724 9.89 33.94 -0.22
N VAL A 725 8.66 33.54 0.09
CA VAL A 725 7.47 34.40 0.05
C VAL A 725 7.41 35.27 1.32
N PRO A 726 7.28 36.61 1.22
CA PRO A 726 7.20 37.47 2.40
C PRO A 726 5.83 37.35 3.10
N ILE A 727 5.83 37.33 4.44
CA ILE A 727 4.64 37.28 5.31
C ILE A 727 3.59 38.36 4.98
N GLN A 728 4.02 39.49 4.41
CA GLN A 728 3.16 40.61 4.00
C GLN A 728 2.28 40.29 2.77
N GLY A 729 2.46 39.10 2.17
CA GLY A 729 1.82 38.67 0.94
C GLY A 729 2.57 39.12 -0.31
N ILE A 730 2.31 38.45 -1.42
CA ILE A 730 2.88 38.77 -2.74
C ILE A 730 1.82 38.65 -3.84
N ASN A 731 1.98 39.39 -4.94
CA ASN A 731 1.15 39.19 -6.11
C ASN A 731 1.57 37.89 -6.84
N ILE A 732 0.58 37.13 -7.29
CA ILE A 732 0.72 35.90 -8.08
C ILE A 732 1.50 36.19 -9.37
N GLU A 733 1.29 37.35 -10.00
CA GLU A 733 2.04 37.76 -11.19
C GLU A 733 3.53 37.98 -10.90
N GLU A 734 3.88 38.51 -9.72
CA GLU A 734 5.26 38.71 -9.29
C GLU A 734 5.95 37.38 -8.95
N LEU A 735 5.25 36.47 -8.28
CA LEU A 735 5.73 35.12 -7.99
C LEU A 735 5.94 34.31 -9.28
N SER A 736 4.97 34.34 -10.21
CA SER A 736 5.09 33.66 -11.50
C SER A 736 6.20 34.24 -12.37
N THR A 737 6.34 35.57 -12.42
CA THR A 737 7.46 36.21 -13.14
C THR A 737 8.79 35.82 -12.53
N ALA A 738 8.92 35.85 -11.20
CA ALA A 738 10.16 35.47 -10.51
C ALA A 738 10.53 33.99 -10.72
N ILE A 739 9.58 33.06 -10.75
CA ILE A 739 9.84 31.66 -11.08
C ILE A 739 10.29 31.55 -12.54
N ASN A 740 9.54 32.15 -13.48
CA ASN A 740 9.85 32.10 -14.91
C ASN A 740 11.23 32.71 -15.28
N ASP A 741 11.62 33.80 -14.62
CA ASP A 741 12.91 34.48 -14.86
C ASP A 741 14.13 33.66 -14.37
N ASN A 742 13.93 32.67 -13.49
CA ASN A 742 14.99 31.80 -12.96
C ASN A 742 15.06 30.41 -13.62
N ILE A 743 14.22 30.11 -14.62
CA ILE A 743 14.23 28.81 -15.33
C ILE A 743 15.50 28.65 -16.17
N SER A 744 16.19 27.52 -16.01
CA SER A 744 17.20 27.06 -16.98
C SER A 744 16.51 26.49 -18.23
N LYS A 745 16.82 27.01 -19.42
CA LYS A 745 16.19 26.56 -20.69
C LYS A 745 16.72 25.23 -21.22
N THR A 746 17.48 24.49 -20.44
CA THR A 746 18.23 23.30 -20.88
C THR A 746 18.04 22.07 -20.00
N SER A 747 17.32 22.16 -18.88
CA SER A 747 17.16 21.08 -17.90
C SER A 747 15.98 21.36 -16.97
N THR A 748 15.33 20.30 -16.48
CA THR A 748 14.23 20.41 -15.50
C THR A 748 14.71 21.14 -14.24
N THR A 749 13.97 22.17 -13.82
CA THR A 749 14.34 23.01 -12.68
C THR A 749 13.55 22.61 -11.44
N VAL A 750 14.25 22.26 -10.36
CA VAL A 750 13.64 21.97 -9.05
C VAL A 750 13.55 23.27 -8.25
N CYS A 751 12.34 23.63 -7.85
CA CYS A 751 12.03 24.89 -7.16
C CYS A 751 11.36 24.62 -5.81
N LEU A 752 11.95 25.12 -4.72
CA LEU A 752 11.43 25.00 -3.36
C LEU A 752 10.89 26.35 -2.89
N ILE A 753 9.59 26.41 -2.58
CA ILE A 753 8.92 27.64 -2.16
C ILE A 753 8.66 27.58 -0.65
N HIS A 754 9.24 28.53 0.08
CA HIS A 754 9.03 28.73 1.51
C HIS A 754 8.05 29.90 1.77
N GLY A 755 7.34 29.85 2.91
CA GLY A 755 6.51 30.96 3.38
C GLY A 755 5.14 31.10 2.71
N ILE A 756 4.76 30.18 1.81
CA ILE A 756 3.49 30.26 1.07
C ILE A 756 2.27 30.09 1.99
N PHE A 757 2.43 29.38 3.12
CA PHE A 757 1.38 29.12 4.09
C PHE A 757 1.37 30.08 5.30
N ASP A 758 2.43 30.88 5.52
CA ASP A 758 2.58 31.79 6.68
C ASP A 758 1.45 32.82 6.82
N SER A 759 0.86 33.20 5.69
CA SER A 759 -0.28 34.14 5.63
C SER A 759 -1.64 33.47 5.79
N TYR A 760 -1.68 32.14 5.91
CA TYR A 760 -2.88 31.28 5.88
C TYR A 760 -3.79 31.53 4.65
N SER A 761 -3.23 32.07 3.56
CA SER A 761 -3.97 32.49 2.37
C SER A 761 -4.10 31.37 1.32
N ILE A 762 -5.20 30.62 1.39
CA ILE A 762 -5.54 29.61 0.37
C ILE A 762 -5.60 30.16 -1.06
N ASN A 763 -5.81 31.47 -1.23
CA ASN A 763 -5.83 32.13 -2.53
C ASN A 763 -4.48 32.08 -3.25
N LEU A 764 -3.36 32.20 -2.52
CA LEU A 764 -2.02 32.14 -3.10
C LEU A 764 -1.68 30.71 -3.54
N PHE A 765 -1.99 29.72 -2.69
CA PHE A 765 -1.86 28.30 -3.03
C PHE A 765 -2.70 27.90 -4.26
N ASN A 766 -3.99 28.25 -4.29
CA ASN A 766 -4.88 27.95 -5.41
C ASN A 766 -4.39 28.60 -6.71
N ALA A 767 -3.87 29.82 -6.65
CA ALA A 767 -3.36 30.52 -7.82
C ALA A 767 -2.05 29.91 -8.34
N LEU A 768 -1.13 29.53 -7.44
CA LEU A 768 0.07 28.80 -7.82
C LEU A 768 -0.28 27.45 -8.46
N SER A 769 -1.16 26.66 -7.83
CA SER A 769 -1.61 25.35 -8.34
C SER A 769 -2.24 25.45 -9.75
N ASN A 770 -2.99 26.52 -10.05
CA ASN A 770 -3.50 26.77 -11.40
C ASN A 770 -2.39 27.13 -12.41
N ILE A 771 -1.35 27.83 -11.99
CA ILE A 771 -0.24 28.23 -12.86
C ILE A 771 0.67 27.03 -13.17
N MET A 772 0.91 26.16 -12.18
CA MET A 772 1.72 24.94 -12.29
C MET A 772 1.29 24.01 -13.43
N GLN A 773 0.00 23.99 -13.81
CA GLN A 773 -0.46 23.19 -14.95
C GLN A 773 0.21 23.55 -16.29
N ASN A 774 0.75 24.77 -16.40
CA ASN A 774 1.40 25.31 -17.60
C ASN A 774 2.94 25.19 -17.58
N TRP A 775 3.51 24.61 -16.53
CA TRP A 775 4.93 24.35 -16.42
C TRP A 775 5.18 22.85 -16.62
N ASP A 776 5.94 22.51 -17.67
CA ASP A 776 6.42 21.15 -17.95
C ASP A 776 7.86 20.97 -17.41
N ASP A 777 8.71 21.99 -17.57
CA ASP A 777 10.14 21.95 -17.21
C ASP A 777 10.45 22.35 -15.75
N ILE A 778 9.44 22.51 -14.88
CA ILE A 778 9.61 22.95 -13.48
C ILE A 778 8.87 22.04 -12.51
N ILE A 779 9.58 21.53 -11.51
CA ILE A 779 8.98 20.79 -10.40
C ILE A 779 8.97 21.70 -9.17
N ILE A 780 7.81 21.84 -8.54
CA ILE A 780 7.61 22.76 -7.41
C ILE A 780 7.27 21.98 -6.14
N LEU A 781 8.08 22.23 -5.13
CA LEU A 781 8.00 21.73 -3.76
C LEU A 781 7.58 22.91 -2.86
N LEU A 782 6.61 22.69 -1.97
CA LEU A 782 6.09 23.68 -1.04
C LEU A 782 6.49 23.29 0.38
N SER A 783 7.41 24.04 0.97
CA SER A 783 7.81 23.89 2.37
C SER A 783 6.74 24.47 3.29
N PHE A 784 6.38 23.71 4.32
CA PHE A 784 5.62 24.21 5.47
C PHE A 784 6.30 23.93 6.82
N GLU A 785 7.64 23.78 6.80
CA GLU A 785 8.53 23.59 7.95
C GLU A 785 8.11 24.45 9.16
N GLY A 786 7.90 23.80 10.31
CA GLY A 786 7.44 24.43 11.55
C GLY A 786 5.94 24.77 11.64
N ILE A 787 5.13 24.49 10.61
CA ILE A 787 3.67 24.70 10.62
C ILE A 787 2.95 23.35 10.83
N PRO A 788 2.24 23.13 11.96
CA PRO A 788 1.49 21.89 12.16
C PRO A 788 0.43 21.69 11.07
N SER A 789 0.34 20.50 10.47
CA SER A 789 -0.59 20.19 9.37
C SER A 789 -2.07 20.48 9.68
N LYS A 790 -2.45 20.43 10.98
CA LYS A 790 -3.76 20.85 11.51
C LYS A 790 -4.10 22.34 11.34
N MET A 791 -3.11 23.19 11.08
CA MET A 791 -3.28 24.64 10.81
C MET A 791 -3.41 24.97 9.32
N LEU A 792 -3.08 24.03 8.43
CA LEU A 792 -3.28 24.21 6.98
C LEU A 792 -4.76 24.04 6.64
N MET A 793 -5.26 24.89 5.73
CA MET A 793 -6.67 24.85 5.34
C MET A 793 -7.00 23.54 4.59
N PRO A 794 -8.17 22.89 4.84
CA PRO A 794 -8.57 21.66 4.15
C PRO A 794 -8.55 21.73 2.62
N GLY A 795 -8.65 22.94 2.06
CA GLY A 795 -8.54 23.20 0.62
C GLY A 795 -7.18 22.87 0.01
N VAL A 796 -6.09 22.86 0.80
CA VAL A 796 -4.73 22.53 0.35
C VAL A 796 -4.65 21.06 -0.06
N TRP A 797 -5.06 20.17 0.85
CA TRP A 797 -5.05 18.71 0.67
C TRP A 797 -5.97 18.20 -0.45
N ASN A 798 -6.84 19.06 -1.01
CA ASN A 798 -7.63 18.70 -2.20
C ASN A 798 -6.82 18.63 -3.49
N HIS A 799 -5.67 19.30 -3.52
CA HIS A 799 -4.88 19.49 -4.75
C HIS A 799 -3.38 19.23 -4.54
N ALA A 800 -2.92 19.03 -3.29
CA ALA A 800 -1.53 18.74 -2.96
C ALA A 800 -1.31 17.28 -2.52
N ILE A 801 -0.09 16.79 -2.71
CA ILE A 801 0.42 15.58 -2.07
C ILE A 801 1.16 15.99 -0.80
N PHE A 802 0.74 15.46 0.36
CA PHE A 802 1.48 15.59 1.60
C PHE A 802 2.63 14.58 1.63
N ILE A 803 3.84 15.02 1.95
CA ILE A 803 5.00 14.19 2.28
C ILE A 803 5.45 14.56 3.69
N ASP A 804 5.59 13.57 4.57
CA ASP A 804 6.08 13.82 5.92
C ASP A 804 7.61 13.64 5.99
N GLY A 805 8.36 14.72 5.79
CA GLY A 805 9.81 14.64 5.56
C GLY A 805 10.67 14.37 6.79
N ASP A 806 10.09 14.26 8.00
CA ASP A 806 10.75 13.72 9.20
C ASP A 806 10.58 12.19 9.32
N SER A 807 9.62 11.60 8.60
CA SER A 807 9.38 10.16 8.64
C SER A 807 10.56 9.38 8.07
N GLY A 808 11.08 8.43 8.85
CA GLY A 808 12.25 7.61 8.48
C GLY A 808 13.60 8.32 8.47
N PHE A 809 13.69 9.59 8.86
CA PHE A 809 14.94 10.33 8.79
C PHE A 809 15.85 10.07 10.01
N GLU A 810 16.99 9.40 9.79
CA GLU A 810 18.05 9.24 10.77
C GLU A 810 19.28 10.12 10.46
N LYS A 811 19.78 10.82 11.48
CA LYS A 811 20.93 11.73 11.35
C LYS A 811 22.28 11.00 11.34
N ASN A 812 22.46 10.11 10.37
CA ASN A 812 23.68 9.36 10.12
C ASN A 812 24.59 10.12 9.12
N GLY A 813 25.78 9.59 8.83
CA GLY A 813 26.77 10.27 7.99
C GLY A 813 26.32 10.37 6.54
N VAL A 814 26.17 11.59 6.01
CA VAL A 814 25.72 11.85 4.64
C VAL A 814 26.75 11.34 3.63
N GLU A 815 26.34 10.41 2.77
CA GLU A 815 27.09 10.00 1.58
C GLU A 815 26.88 10.99 0.43
N PRO A 816 27.84 11.14 -0.50
CA PRO A 816 27.66 12.05 -1.64
C PRO A 816 26.51 11.56 -2.53
N LEU A 817 25.63 12.50 -2.92
CA LEU A 817 24.50 12.19 -3.80
C LEU A 817 24.98 11.89 -5.23
N HIS A 818 24.21 11.09 -5.94
CA HIS A 818 24.46 10.72 -7.34
C HIS A 818 23.63 11.61 -8.29
N SER A 819 24.19 11.93 -9.46
CA SER A 819 23.54 12.74 -10.50
C SER A 819 23.63 12.07 -11.85
N PHE A 820 22.52 12.09 -12.59
CA PHE A 820 22.27 11.22 -13.73
C PHE A 820 22.01 12.01 -15.02
N THR A 821 22.26 11.38 -16.17
CA THR A 821 21.86 11.94 -17.47
C THR A 821 20.44 11.49 -17.82
N ILE A 822 19.51 12.44 -17.92
CA ILE A 822 18.12 12.14 -18.33
C ILE A 822 18.02 12.03 -19.86
N HIS A 823 17.48 10.92 -20.37
CA HIS A 823 17.29 10.70 -21.80
C HIS A 823 16.09 11.45 -22.40
N ASP A 824 16.20 11.89 -23.66
CA ASP A 824 15.13 12.55 -24.45
C ASP A 824 13.79 11.79 -24.54
N CYS A 825 13.76 10.48 -24.21
CA CYS A 825 12.56 9.65 -24.24
C CYS A 825 11.79 9.60 -22.91
N PHE A 826 12.39 10.10 -21.83
CA PHE A 826 11.81 10.12 -20.49
C PHE A 826 10.72 11.20 -20.38
N ASP A 827 9.51 10.82 -19.97
CA ASP A 827 8.34 11.71 -19.88
C ASP A 827 7.52 11.42 -18.61
N PHE A 828 7.73 12.26 -17.59
CA PHE A 828 7.02 12.22 -16.32
C PHE A 828 5.49 12.19 -16.44
N HIS A 829 4.93 12.79 -17.50
CA HIS A 829 3.48 13.00 -17.64
C HIS A 829 2.78 11.85 -18.36
N LYS A 830 3.50 10.79 -18.72
CA LYS A 830 3.00 9.69 -19.54
C LYS A 830 3.09 8.33 -18.84
N ARG A 831 2.14 8.07 -17.93
CA ARG A 831 1.90 6.76 -17.33
C ARG A 831 0.53 6.18 -17.66
N ASP A 832 0.48 4.87 -17.86
CA ASP A 832 -0.76 4.12 -18.06
C ASP A 832 -1.37 3.67 -16.73
N ILE A 833 -2.68 3.91 -16.55
CA ILE A 833 -3.42 3.52 -15.35
C ILE A 833 -4.37 2.36 -15.67
N ASP A 834 -4.20 1.24 -14.99
CA ASP A 834 -5.08 0.07 -15.11
C ASP A 834 -6.53 0.43 -14.68
N ALA A 835 -7.43 0.47 -15.66
CA ALA A 835 -8.83 0.87 -15.46
C ALA A 835 -9.66 -0.11 -14.61
N LYS A 836 -9.15 -1.32 -14.31
CA LYS A 836 -9.74 -2.26 -13.36
C LYS A 836 -9.21 -1.97 -11.95
N LYS A 837 -7.89 -1.89 -11.76
CA LYS A 837 -7.27 -1.55 -10.46
C LYS A 837 -7.78 -0.21 -9.95
N TYR A 838 -7.87 0.80 -10.81
CA TYR A 838 -8.46 2.11 -10.49
C TYR A 838 -9.90 2.01 -9.97
N LYS A 839 -10.73 1.13 -10.53
CA LYS A 839 -12.11 0.92 -10.05
C LYS A 839 -12.15 0.19 -8.72
N GLU A 840 -11.16 -0.63 -8.42
CA GLU A 840 -11.03 -1.37 -7.16
C GLU A 840 -10.55 -0.42 -6.06
N ALA A 841 -9.44 0.29 -6.25
CA ALA A 841 -8.97 1.35 -5.35
C ALA A 841 -10.05 2.41 -5.09
N LYS A 842 -10.79 2.84 -6.13
CA LYS A 842 -11.89 3.80 -6.01
C LYS A 842 -13.12 3.27 -5.27
N ARG A 843 -13.27 1.97 -5.04
CA ARG A 843 -14.29 1.43 -4.12
C ARG A 843 -13.82 1.59 -2.68
N THR A 844 -12.56 1.28 -2.41
CA THR A 844 -11.95 1.40 -1.07
C THR A 844 -11.91 2.85 -0.61
N ILE A 845 -11.32 3.77 -1.39
CA ILE A 845 -11.22 5.19 -1.01
C ILE A 845 -12.60 5.86 -0.85
N LYS A 846 -13.63 5.39 -1.56
CA LYS A 846 -15.01 5.91 -1.42
C LYS A 846 -15.63 5.68 -0.04
N LEU A 847 -15.11 4.75 0.76
CA LEU A 847 -15.59 4.52 2.12
C LEU A 847 -15.34 5.77 3.00
N PHE A 848 -14.31 6.55 2.67
CA PHE A 848 -13.91 7.80 3.34
C PHE A 848 -14.56 9.06 2.75
N MET A 849 -15.62 8.94 1.93
CA MET A 849 -16.25 10.08 1.23
C MET A 849 -16.94 11.13 2.12
N LYS A 850 -17.01 10.90 3.44
CA LYS A 850 -17.44 11.92 4.41
C LYS A 850 -16.33 12.92 4.74
N ILE A 851 -15.07 12.49 4.62
CA ILE A 851 -13.86 13.28 4.89
C ILE A 851 -13.25 13.79 3.58
N LEU A 852 -13.24 12.94 2.54
CA LEU A 852 -12.60 13.24 1.26
C LEU A 852 -13.54 13.85 0.21
N SER A 853 -13.02 14.82 -0.54
CA SER A 853 -13.66 15.35 -1.74
C SER A 853 -13.61 14.37 -2.92
N HIS A 854 -14.47 14.58 -3.93
CA HIS A 854 -14.43 13.78 -5.16
C HIS A 854 -13.09 13.87 -5.91
N THR A 855 -12.36 14.98 -5.78
CA THR A 855 -11.02 15.17 -6.37
C THR A 855 -10.01 14.25 -5.68
N GLN A 856 -9.95 14.27 -4.35
CA GLN A 856 -9.06 13.41 -3.55
C GLN A 856 -9.36 11.93 -3.75
N ILE A 857 -10.64 11.54 -3.74
CA ILE A 857 -11.06 10.17 -4.08
C ILE A 857 -10.56 9.79 -5.48
N GLY A 858 -10.56 10.72 -6.43
CA GLY A 858 -9.99 10.53 -7.76
C GLY A 858 -8.47 10.29 -7.72
N MET A 859 -7.74 11.19 -7.07
CA MET A 859 -6.27 11.23 -6.99
C MET A 859 -5.69 10.03 -6.23
N TYR A 860 -6.15 9.76 -5.01
CA TYR A 860 -5.64 8.64 -4.19
C TYR A 860 -5.93 7.28 -4.84
N SER A 861 -7.05 7.17 -5.59
CA SER A 861 -7.33 5.96 -6.37
C SER A 861 -6.43 5.79 -7.59
N ARG A 862 -5.87 6.88 -8.14
CA ARG A 862 -4.86 6.81 -9.21
C ARG A 862 -3.52 6.33 -8.64
N TYR A 863 -3.07 6.90 -7.51
CA TYR A 863 -1.86 6.46 -6.78
C TYR A 863 -1.86 4.96 -6.50
N LEU A 864 -2.86 4.47 -5.73
CA LEU A 864 -2.96 3.05 -5.36
C LEU A 864 -3.09 2.13 -6.60
N SER A 865 -3.69 2.62 -7.69
CA SER A 865 -3.81 1.87 -8.94
C SER A 865 -2.52 1.82 -9.76
N LEU A 866 -1.68 2.83 -9.65
CA LEU A 866 -0.41 2.94 -10.37
C LEU A 866 0.61 1.98 -9.76
N TYR A 867 0.85 2.11 -8.45
CA TYR A 867 1.81 1.29 -7.72
C TYR A 867 1.25 -0.07 -7.27
N ASN A 868 -0.03 -0.36 -7.52
CA ASN A 868 -0.70 -1.62 -7.17
C ASN A 868 -0.71 -1.93 -5.65
N ILE A 869 -0.76 -0.89 -4.82
CA ILE A 869 -0.72 -0.97 -3.35
C ILE A 869 -2.15 -0.96 -2.78
N SER A 870 -2.39 -1.62 -1.66
CA SER A 870 -3.67 -1.54 -0.94
C SER A 870 -3.73 -0.27 -0.07
N LEU A 871 -4.93 0.17 0.33
CA LEU A 871 -5.05 1.34 1.22
C LEU A 871 -4.35 1.13 2.58
N ASN A 872 -4.33 -0.10 3.11
CA ASN A 872 -3.73 -0.37 4.41
C ASN A 872 -2.20 -0.44 4.35
N ASP A 873 -1.63 -0.55 3.15
CA ASP A 873 -0.19 -0.76 2.93
C ASP A 873 0.46 0.46 2.25
N SER A 874 -0.22 1.61 2.24
CA SER A 874 0.30 2.88 1.72
C SER A 874 0.18 3.96 2.78
N ASP A 875 1.27 4.19 3.50
CA ASP A 875 1.33 5.15 4.58
C ASP A 875 1.16 6.59 4.05
N LEU A 876 1.59 6.89 2.81
CA LEU A 876 1.30 8.16 2.12
C LEU A 876 -0.20 8.48 2.07
N ILE A 877 -1.04 7.53 1.64
CA ILE A 877 -2.48 7.76 1.50
C ILE A 877 -3.17 7.79 2.88
N LEU A 878 -2.63 7.07 3.86
CA LEU A 878 -3.10 7.12 5.25
C LEU A 878 -2.73 8.45 5.92
N LEU A 879 -1.49 8.93 5.77
CA LEU A 879 -1.02 10.25 6.20
C LEU A 879 -1.83 11.37 5.56
N GLN A 880 -2.15 11.25 4.27
CA GLN A 880 -3.06 12.17 3.57
C GLN A 880 -4.47 12.18 4.16
N LEU A 881 -5.05 11.01 4.46
CA LEU A 881 -6.34 10.91 5.17
C LEU A 881 -6.28 11.59 6.55
N ILE A 882 -5.20 11.37 7.29
CA ILE A 882 -4.95 11.95 8.62
C ILE A 882 -4.79 13.47 8.54
N ALA A 883 -4.02 14.00 7.57
CA ALA A 883 -3.82 15.43 7.35
C ALA A 883 -5.14 16.14 7.01
N VAL A 884 -5.97 15.54 6.15
CA VAL A 884 -7.32 16.04 5.86
C VAL A 884 -8.17 16.05 7.12
N ALA A 885 -8.30 14.92 7.82
CA ALA A 885 -9.11 14.82 9.04
C ALA A 885 -8.67 15.81 10.14
N ARG A 886 -7.36 16.02 10.31
CA ARG A 886 -6.78 17.03 11.21
C ARG A 886 -7.19 18.45 10.81
N SER A 887 -7.11 18.79 9.53
CA SER A 887 -7.46 20.14 9.04
C SER A 887 -8.95 20.48 9.18
N ILE A 888 -9.84 19.48 9.14
CA ILE A 888 -11.29 19.66 9.38
C ILE A 888 -11.69 19.48 10.87
N GLY A 889 -10.78 18.98 11.72
CA GLY A 889 -11.04 18.70 13.13
C GLY A 889 -11.87 17.45 13.40
N ASP A 890 -11.83 16.45 12.51
CA ASP A 890 -12.68 15.24 12.53
C ASP A 890 -11.87 13.94 12.58
N THR A 891 -10.83 13.91 13.41
CA THR A 891 -9.94 12.75 13.58
C THR A 891 -10.61 11.56 14.24
N GLU A 892 -11.59 11.79 15.13
CA GLU A 892 -12.37 10.70 15.74
C GLU A 892 -13.19 9.95 14.69
N HIS A 893 -13.84 10.65 13.77
CA HIS A 893 -14.60 9.99 12.70
C HIS A 893 -13.68 9.30 11.68
N LEU A 894 -12.47 9.80 11.45
CA LEU A 894 -11.46 9.06 10.69
C LEU A 894 -11.09 7.74 11.41
N LYS A 895 -10.91 7.76 12.74
CA LYS A 895 -10.60 6.57 13.53
C LYS A 895 -11.73 5.54 13.46
N GLU A 896 -12.98 5.97 13.59
CA GLU A 896 -14.16 5.12 13.36
C GLU A 896 -14.14 4.51 11.95
N LEU A 897 -13.84 5.30 10.91
CA LEU A 897 -13.79 4.81 9.53
C LEU A 897 -12.62 3.85 9.28
N PHE A 898 -11.44 4.05 9.88
CA PHE A 898 -10.37 3.05 9.81
C PHE A 898 -10.80 1.74 10.47
N HIS A 899 -11.46 1.81 11.63
CA HIS A 899 -11.96 0.63 12.35
C HIS A 899 -13.03 -0.14 11.57
N GLU A 900 -14.09 0.56 11.10
CA GLU A 900 -15.19 -0.03 10.33
C GLU A 900 -14.73 -0.71 9.03
N ASN A 901 -13.63 -0.24 8.45
CA ASN A 901 -13.11 -0.72 7.17
C ASN A 901 -11.81 -1.55 7.30
N GLY A 902 -11.40 -1.92 8.52
CA GLY A 902 -10.26 -2.83 8.76
C GLY A 902 -8.89 -2.25 8.35
N THR A 903 -8.69 -0.94 8.50
CA THR A 903 -7.46 -0.23 8.12
C THR A 903 -6.55 -0.05 9.34
N GLU A 904 -6.03 -1.18 9.85
CA GLU A 904 -5.25 -1.22 11.11
C GLU A 904 -4.01 -0.32 11.11
N ASN A 905 -3.33 -0.15 9.97
CA ASN A 905 -2.16 0.74 9.89
C ASN A 905 -2.58 2.21 9.99
N GLY A 906 -3.75 2.57 9.45
CA GLY A 906 -4.34 3.91 9.60
C GLY A 906 -4.63 4.25 11.06
N GLU A 907 -5.15 3.29 11.85
CA GLU A 907 -5.31 3.47 13.30
C GLU A 907 -3.96 3.69 14.01
N LYS A 908 -2.94 2.89 13.69
CA LYS A 908 -1.60 2.99 14.29
C LYS A 908 -0.94 4.34 13.99
N LEU A 909 -0.95 4.79 12.74
CA LEU A 909 -0.40 6.09 12.34
C LEU A 909 -1.14 7.24 13.03
N LEU A 910 -2.48 7.20 13.06
CA LEU A 910 -3.28 8.23 13.73
C LEU A 910 -2.97 8.33 15.24
N ASP A 911 -2.74 7.19 15.91
CA ASP A 911 -2.38 7.13 17.33
C ASP A 911 -0.89 7.43 17.62
N TYR A 912 -0.01 7.22 16.65
CA TYR A 912 1.42 7.59 16.74
C TYR A 912 1.57 9.11 16.69
N ILE A 913 1.08 9.72 15.60
CA ILE A 913 1.19 11.17 15.36
C ILE A 913 0.23 11.94 16.29
N GLY A 914 -0.77 11.28 16.89
CA GLY A 914 -1.71 11.87 17.86
C GLY A 914 -1.11 12.29 19.20
N LYS A 915 0.20 12.11 19.40
CA LYS A 915 0.94 12.49 20.62
C LYS A 915 1.62 13.87 20.53
N GLU A 916 1.37 14.62 19.46
CA GLU A 916 1.88 15.99 19.17
C GLU A 916 0.80 17.11 19.19
#